data_AF-A0A2S2R701-F1
#
_entry.id   AF-A0A2S2R701-F1
#
_cell.length_a   1.000
_cell.length_b   1.000
_cell.length_c   1.000
_cell.angle_alpha   90.00
_cell.angle_beta   90.00
_cell.angle_gamma   90.00
#
_symmetry.space_group_name_H-M   'P 1'
#
loop_
_entity.id
_entity.type
_entity.pdbx_description
1 polymer ?
#
loop_
_entity_poly.entity_id
_entity_poly.type
_entity_poly.pdbx_seq_one_letter_code
_entity_poly.pdbx_strand_id
1 'polypeptide(L)'
;MISDNFISRVLFFIISFIHHIDYKKMSSSSIRHSRSKDSSKRKQQKELIKAMETPEEKRFRRLMKKEIKERKRKELMGWDNDYLHYTNADNPFGDANLLSTFVWDKKMAKDGLIGVSNEELELRNRQKMEENKRELEKVKKRRMEREMERQQRDEEMALLQRSKEAAQFKEWEKSEDQFHLQQARLRSTIRIEDGRAKPIDLLAKYISTEEEVDAVEMHEPYIYLNGLRLKDLEDLVEDIKVYMELEKGKNFDYWNDITVIVEDELHKIRKIQKESTYTAVGRREGIHQSVAHEVAHIFRGKTAEQLDQLKTQIEKKINSKAEGVDIGYWETLLSQLKAHVARARLRDRHQENLKKKLEVLKAQQKMEESQFDPEEGTSSHNYHDQIVKTNLSSNRNEPSTSNKSPIRNEKCENSADDISDAEQEARNIIEECTADYEACGYSPSYISPNSLEPGTLVVSVLDDNKRLTFARLQVQGTGTRIENVMAAEEIALQKEARKGMTNEEAEFSVESELDHQVYLWSDKYRPRKPRYFNRVHTGFEWNKYNQTHYDMDNPPPKIVQGYKFNIFYPDLINKGSTPQYFLTACGDNPEFAVLRFHAGPPYEDIAFKIVNREWEYSYKRGFRCQFHNNIFQLWFHFKRYRYRR
;
A
#
# COMPACT_ATOMS: atom_id res chain seq x y z
N MET A 1 71.48 53.45 69.42
CA MET A 1 71.15 52.02 69.66
C MET A 1 70.34 51.34 68.54
N ILE A 2 70.08 51.96 67.37
CA ILE A 2 69.40 51.27 66.24
C ILE A 2 70.33 51.09 65.01
N SER A 3 71.44 51.83 64.92
CA SER A 3 72.41 51.76 63.81
C SER A 3 73.29 50.50 63.83
N ASP A 4 73.79 50.11 64.99
CA ASP A 4 74.90 49.15 65.06
C ASP A 4 74.46 47.70 64.84
N ASN A 5 73.20 47.38 65.20
CA ASN A 5 72.59 46.08 64.90
C ASN A 5 72.23 45.92 63.42
N PHE A 6 71.97 47.02 62.70
CA PHE A 6 71.72 46.98 61.26
C PHE A 6 73.03 46.76 60.50
N ILE A 7 74.11 47.45 60.90
CA ILE A 7 75.43 47.30 60.28
C ILE A 7 75.97 45.89 60.47
N SER A 8 75.88 45.30 61.66
CA SER A 8 76.34 43.91 61.89
C SER A 8 75.53 42.87 61.10
N ARG A 9 74.20 43.05 60.96
CA ARG A 9 73.37 42.14 60.15
C ARG A 9 73.64 42.28 58.65
N VAL A 10 73.88 43.49 58.18
CA VAL A 10 74.28 43.77 56.79
C VAL A 10 75.67 43.20 56.51
N LEU A 11 76.63 43.34 57.43
CA LEU A 11 77.96 42.74 57.28
C LEU A 11 77.90 41.22 57.23
N PHE A 12 77.09 40.59 58.09
CA PHE A 12 76.91 39.13 58.08
C PHE A 12 76.24 38.63 56.80
N PHE A 13 75.26 39.37 56.26
CA PHE A 13 74.65 39.08 54.97
C PHE A 13 75.64 39.25 53.81
N ILE A 14 76.47 40.30 53.82
CA ILE A 14 77.49 40.53 52.79
C ILE A 14 78.54 39.43 52.82
N ILE A 15 79.04 39.03 53.99
CA ILE A 15 80.03 37.94 54.13
C ILE A 15 79.44 36.59 53.69
N SER A 16 78.19 36.30 54.08
CA SER A 16 77.50 35.08 53.66
C SER A 16 77.19 35.07 52.15
N PHE A 17 76.87 36.23 51.56
CA PHE A 17 76.65 36.38 50.12
C PHE A 17 77.95 36.25 49.32
N ILE A 18 79.08 36.78 49.82
CA ILE A 18 80.41 36.61 49.24
C ILE A 18 80.81 35.13 49.28
N HIS A 19 80.67 34.46 50.42
CA HIS A 19 80.91 33.02 50.53
C HIS A 19 80.03 32.18 49.58
N HIS A 20 78.75 32.57 49.41
CA HIS A 20 77.85 31.88 48.48
C HIS A 20 78.23 32.11 47.01
N ILE A 21 78.68 33.31 46.64
CA ILE A 21 79.18 33.62 45.29
C ILE A 21 80.46 32.84 45.00
N ASP A 22 81.38 32.75 45.95
CA ASP A 22 82.64 32.02 45.77
C ASP A 22 82.40 30.52 45.68
N TYR A 23 81.46 29.96 46.46
CA TYR A 23 81.06 28.56 46.34
C TYR A 23 80.38 28.25 44.98
N LYS A 24 79.56 29.18 44.45
CA LYS A 24 78.89 29.05 43.14
C LYS A 24 79.87 29.21 41.98
N LYS A 25 80.91 30.05 42.12
CA LYS A 25 82.04 30.15 41.18
C LYS A 25 82.89 28.88 41.19
N MET A 26 83.23 28.35 42.37
CA MET A 26 83.95 27.07 42.48
C MET A 26 83.15 25.89 41.89
N SER A 27 81.84 25.80 42.17
CA SER A 27 80.95 24.77 41.60
C SER A 27 80.82 24.88 40.07
N SER A 28 80.56 26.08 39.53
CA SER A 28 80.48 26.28 38.07
C SER A 28 81.80 26.07 37.34
N SER A 29 82.94 26.40 37.97
CA SER A 29 84.28 26.09 37.46
C SER A 29 84.55 24.59 37.47
N SER A 30 84.13 23.87 38.51
CA SER A 30 84.26 22.42 38.63
C SER A 30 83.39 21.68 37.60
N ILE A 31 82.16 22.14 37.33
CA ILE A 31 81.28 21.62 36.28
C ILE A 31 81.82 21.90 34.88
N ARG A 32 82.44 23.06 34.64
CA ARG A 32 83.13 23.36 33.38
C ARG A 32 84.38 22.47 33.22
N HIS A 33 85.13 22.24 34.30
CA HIS A 33 86.29 21.35 34.30
C HIS A 33 85.91 19.89 34.09
N SER A 34 84.81 19.40 34.68
CA SER A 34 84.30 18.05 34.46
C SER A 34 83.79 17.87 33.03
N ARG A 35 83.03 18.84 32.48
CA ARG A 35 82.63 18.85 31.05
C ARG A 35 83.81 18.90 30.09
N SER A 36 84.87 19.64 30.42
CA SER A 36 86.11 19.69 29.62
C SER A 36 86.88 18.38 29.67
N LYS A 37 86.98 17.76 30.87
CA LYS A 37 87.56 16.43 31.05
C LYS A 37 86.76 15.35 30.32
N ASP A 38 85.44 15.36 30.37
CA ASP A 38 84.58 14.40 29.64
C ASP A 38 84.62 14.60 28.14
N SER A 39 84.69 15.85 27.66
CA SER A 39 84.90 16.15 26.25
C SER A 39 86.26 15.62 25.76
N SER A 40 87.31 15.79 26.58
CA SER A 40 88.65 15.26 26.28
C SER A 40 88.70 13.74 26.32
N LYS A 41 88.07 13.10 27.32
CA LYS A 41 87.92 11.63 27.39
C LYS A 41 87.13 11.08 26.21
N ARG A 42 86.03 11.72 25.81
CA ARG A 42 85.26 11.35 24.60
C ARG A 42 86.07 11.53 23.31
N LYS A 43 86.94 12.55 23.23
CA LYS A 43 87.86 12.71 22.10
C LYS A 43 88.90 11.60 22.07
N GLN A 44 89.54 11.30 23.20
CA GLN A 44 90.50 10.19 23.32
C GLN A 44 89.87 8.83 23.03
N GLN A 45 88.66 8.55 23.53
CA GLN A 45 87.90 7.33 23.18
C GLN A 45 87.58 7.26 21.69
N LYS A 46 87.15 8.38 21.08
CA LYS A 46 86.92 8.45 19.63
C LYS A 46 88.19 8.30 18.81
N GLU A 47 89.36 8.65 19.35
CA GLU A 47 90.65 8.46 18.69
C GLU A 47 91.15 7.02 18.83
N LEU A 48 91.00 6.41 20.01
CA LEU A 48 91.26 4.98 20.22
C LEU A 48 90.38 4.10 19.32
N ILE A 49 89.08 4.38 19.24
CA ILE A 49 88.16 3.67 18.35
C ILE A 49 88.57 3.84 16.88
N LYS A 50 89.06 5.03 16.47
CA LYS A 50 89.55 5.27 15.10
C LYS A 50 90.91 4.64 14.81
N ALA A 51 91.71 4.38 15.84
CA ALA A 51 93.02 3.74 15.73
C ALA A 51 92.90 2.22 15.65
N MET A 52 91.86 1.65 16.30
CA MET A 52 91.53 0.23 16.30
C MET A 52 90.55 -0.17 15.18
N GLU A 53 90.10 0.80 14.36
CA GLU A 53 89.17 0.65 13.24
C GLU A 53 89.84 -0.07 12.07
N THR A 54 89.22 -1.14 11.57
CA THR A 54 89.70 -1.83 10.37
C THR A 54 89.55 -0.93 9.12
N PRO A 55 90.32 -1.18 8.04
CA PRO A 55 90.23 -0.38 6.81
C PRO A 55 88.83 -0.32 6.19
N GLU A 56 88.03 -1.39 6.36
CA GLU A 56 86.66 -1.49 5.84
C GLU A 56 85.66 -0.69 6.68
N GLU A 57 85.72 -0.77 8.02
CA GLU A 57 84.88 0.04 8.91
C GLU A 57 85.13 1.55 8.74
N LYS A 58 86.40 1.93 8.50
CA LYS A 58 86.78 3.33 8.23
C LYS A 58 86.17 3.85 6.93
N ARG A 59 85.98 3.00 5.92
CA ARG A 59 85.24 3.36 4.69
C ARG A 59 83.76 3.50 4.96
N PHE A 60 83.16 2.57 5.71
CA PHE A 60 81.74 2.60 6.04
C PHE A 60 81.34 3.85 6.85
N ARG A 61 82.16 4.23 7.84
CA ARG A 61 81.94 5.47 8.62
C ARG A 61 82.06 6.73 7.77
N ARG A 62 82.96 6.76 6.78
CA ARG A 62 83.08 7.89 5.85
C ARG A 62 81.88 7.99 4.91
N LEU A 63 81.38 6.85 4.42
CA LEU A 63 80.17 6.78 3.60
C LEU A 63 78.94 7.22 4.41
N MET A 64 78.72 6.66 5.60
CA MET A 64 77.62 7.05 6.49
C MET A 64 77.68 8.53 6.87
N LYS A 65 78.86 9.07 7.15
CA LYS A 65 79.03 10.52 7.43
C LYS A 65 78.75 11.39 6.20
N LYS A 66 79.03 10.90 4.99
CA LYS A 66 78.71 11.59 3.73
C LYS A 66 77.20 11.57 3.49
N GLU A 67 76.55 10.43 3.68
CA GLU A 67 75.11 10.24 3.47
C GLU A 67 74.27 11.04 4.48
N ILE A 68 74.64 11.04 5.76
CA ILE A 68 73.95 11.85 6.79
C ILE A 68 74.10 13.35 6.52
N LYS A 69 75.26 13.80 6.04
CA LYS A 69 75.45 15.21 5.64
C LYS A 69 74.61 15.55 4.42
N GLU A 70 74.47 14.63 3.49
CA GLU A 70 73.66 14.80 2.28
C GLU A 70 72.17 14.85 2.61
N ARG A 71 71.68 13.95 3.49
CA ARG A 71 70.30 13.94 3.98
C ARG A 71 69.94 15.22 4.71
N LYS A 72 70.79 15.69 5.63
CA LYS A 72 70.60 16.98 6.32
C LYS A 72 70.61 18.18 5.38
N ARG A 73 71.41 18.14 4.30
CA ARG A 73 71.42 19.20 3.27
C ARG A 73 70.13 19.20 2.45
N LYS A 74 69.60 18.02 2.12
CA LYS A 74 68.33 17.83 1.40
C LYS A 74 67.12 18.26 2.23
N GLU A 75 67.08 17.91 3.52
CA GLU A 75 66.03 18.35 4.45
C GLU A 75 66.03 19.87 4.66
N LEU A 76 67.22 20.50 4.77
CA LEU A 76 67.34 21.95 4.96
C LEU A 76 66.86 22.75 3.72
N MET A 77 66.95 22.16 2.53
CA MET A 77 66.45 22.75 1.28
C MET A 77 64.91 22.62 1.10
N GLY A 78 64.20 22.01 2.06
CA GLY A 78 62.74 22.02 2.09
C GLY A 78 62.05 21.17 1.02
N TRP A 79 62.71 20.11 0.54
CA TRP A 79 62.10 19.15 -0.37
C TRP A 79 61.17 18.22 0.42
N ASP A 80 59.87 18.26 0.13
CA ASP A 80 58.86 17.40 0.74
C ASP A 80 59.15 15.91 0.45
N ASN A 81 58.62 15.01 1.30
CA ASN A 81 58.83 13.55 1.23
C ASN A 81 58.55 12.94 -0.16
N ASP A 82 57.68 13.56 -0.96
CA ASP A 82 57.29 13.09 -2.30
C ASP A 82 58.30 13.43 -3.42
N TYR A 83 59.35 14.22 -3.11
CA TYR A 83 60.42 14.59 -4.06
C TYR A 83 61.80 14.01 -3.68
N LEU A 84 61.84 13.15 -2.65
CA LEU A 84 63.08 12.59 -2.11
C LEU A 84 63.80 11.58 -3.03
N HIS A 85 63.16 11.16 -4.13
CA HIS A 85 63.63 10.06 -4.99
C HIS A 85 64.57 10.52 -6.11
N TYR A 86 64.61 11.80 -6.43
CA TYR A 86 65.43 12.30 -7.54
C TYR A 86 66.83 12.65 -7.06
N THR A 87 67.83 11.93 -7.58
CA THR A 87 69.25 12.32 -7.46
C THR A 87 69.71 12.95 -8.77
N ASN A 88 70.76 13.79 -8.77
CA ASN A 88 71.30 14.35 -10.03
C ASN A 88 71.74 13.26 -11.05
N ALA A 89 71.92 12.01 -10.61
CA ALA A 89 72.24 10.88 -11.47
C ALA A 89 71.00 10.16 -12.03
N ASP A 90 69.84 10.35 -11.39
CA ASP A 90 68.57 9.69 -11.71
C ASP A 90 67.54 10.76 -12.13
N ASN A 91 67.98 11.67 -13.00
CA ASN A 91 67.17 12.76 -13.52
C ASN A 91 66.48 12.34 -14.83
N PRO A 92 65.13 12.22 -14.87
CA PRO A 92 64.40 11.85 -16.08
C PRO A 92 64.54 12.85 -17.23
N PHE A 93 64.97 14.09 -16.92
CA PHE A 93 65.06 15.19 -17.87
C PHE A 93 66.47 15.44 -18.41
N GLY A 94 67.47 14.64 -17.99
CA GLY A 94 68.83 14.70 -18.55
C GLY A 94 69.72 15.87 -18.11
N ASP A 95 69.26 16.72 -17.17
CA ASP A 95 70.06 17.82 -16.63
C ASP A 95 71.05 17.34 -15.55
N ALA A 96 72.31 17.75 -15.65
CA ALA A 96 73.38 17.35 -14.73
C ALA A 96 73.28 17.96 -13.31
N ASN A 97 72.51 19.06 -13.15
CA ASN A 97 72.45 19.85 -11.93
C ASN A 97 71.01 20.08 -11.43
N LEU A 98 70.15 19.06 -11.45
CA LEU A 98 68.75 19.11 -10.98
C LEU A 98 68.59 19.64 -9.54
N LEU A 99 69.56 19.38 -8.68
CA LEU A 99 69.62 19.79 -7.27
C LEU A 99 70.12 21.24 -7.07
N SER A 100 70.52 21.94 -8.13
CA SER A 100 70.90 23.36 -8.01
C SER A 100 69.66 24.24 -8.06
N THR A 101 69.52 25.15 -7.09
CA THR A 101 68.42 26.10 -7.08
C THR A 101 68.57 27.06 -8.26
N PHE A 102 67.61 27.03 -9.17
CA PHE A 102 67.57 27.92 -10.33
C PHE A 102 67.53 29.39 -9.88
N VAL A 103 68.48 30.20 -10.36
CA VAL A 103 68.53 31.64 -10.12
C VAL A 103 68.12 32.36 -11.39
N TRP A 104 67.10 33.21 -11.30
CA TRP A 104 66.65 34.00 -12.44
C TRP A 104 67.39 35.33 -12.52
N ASP A 105 68.59 35.32 -13.08
CA ASP A 105 69.52 36.46 -13.08
C ASP A 105 68.91 37.75 -13.66
N LYS A 106 68.05 37.64 -14.67
CA LYS A 106 67.34 38.80 -15.24
C LYS A 106 66.31 39.41 -14.29
N LYS A 107 65.63 38.59 -13.48
CA LYS A 107 64.69 39.07 -12.45
C LYS A 107 65.46 39.69 -11.28
N MET A 108 66.58 39.09 -10.89
CA MET A 108 67.50 39.63 -9.91
C MET A 108 68.04 41.01 -10.30
N ALA A 109 68.36 41.19 -11.59
CA ALA A 109 68.77 42.48 -12.14
C ALA A 109 67.65 43.53 -12.14
N LYS A 110 66.42 43.12 -12.48
CA LYS A 110 65.25 44.01 -12.49
C LYS A 110 64.84 44.46 -11.07
N ASP A 111 64.96 43.58 -10.08
CA ASP A 111 64.62 43.87 -8.68
C ASP A 111 65.76 44.62 -7.94
N GLY A 112 66.90 44.86 -8.59
CA GLY A 112 68.03 45.64 -8.04
C GLY A 112 68.92 44.89 -7.04
N LEU A 113 68.86 43.55 -7.02
CA LEU A 113 69.54 42.69 -6.03
C LEU A 113 70.82 42.01 -6.57
N ILE A 114 71.52 42.63 -7.52
CA ILE A 114 72.71 42.02 -8.17
C ILE A 114 73.90 41.83 -7.20
N GLY A 115 73.94 42.54 -6.07
CA GLY A 115 75.07 42.51 -5.11
C GLY A 115 74.76 41.93 -3.72
N VAL A 116 73.57 41.36 -3.50
CA VAL A 116 73.18 40.82 -2.18
C VAL A 116 73.72 39.40 -2.00
N SER A 117 74.20 39.07 -0.79
CA SER A 117 74.73 37.73 -0.49
C SER A 117 73.66 36.66 -0.73
N ASN A 118 74.06 35.51 -1.27
CA ASN A 118 73.18 34.37 -1.51
C ASN A 118 72.44 33.93 -0.23
N GLU A 119 73.08 34.08 0.93
CA GLU A 119 72.50 33.77 2.25
C GLU A 119 71.33 34.70 2.62
N GLU A 120 71.39 35.99 2.27
CA GLU A 120 70.29 36.94 2.48
C GLU A 120 69.13 36.70 1.52
N LEU A 121 69.42 36.24 0.29
CA LEU A 121 68.41 35.87 -0.69
C LEU A 121 67.60 34.64 -0.24
N GLU A 122 68.30 33.61 0.23
CA GLU A 122 67.69 32.39 0.77
C GLU A 122 66.81 32.70 1.99
N LEU A 123 67.25 33.60 2.87
CA LEU A 123 66.48 33.98 4.06
C LEU A 123 65.19 34.74 3.70
N ARG A 124 65.26 35.66 2.72
CA ARG A 124 64.09 36.36 2.18
C ARG A 124 63.14 35.43 1.43
N ASN A 125 63.67 34.48 0.66
CA ASN A 125 62.86 33.48 -0.04
C ASN A 125 62.17 32.53 0.95
N ARG A 126 62.86 32.12 2.03
CA ARG A 126 62.26 31.31 3.10
C ARG A 126 61.12 32.04 3.79
N GLN A 127 61.28 33.33 4.10
CA GLN A 127 60.21 34.15 4.69
C GLN A 127 59.00 34.25 3.77
N LYS A 128 59.20 34.48 2.46
CA LYS A 128 58.10 34.48 1.47
C LYS A 128 57.41 33.12 1.37
N MET A 129 58.16 32.02 1.44
CA MET A 129 57.60 30.67 1.43
C MET A 129 56.78 30.38 2.70
N GLU A 130 57.23 30.82 3.87
CA GLU A 130 56.48 30.72 5.12
C GLU A 130 55.20 31.56 5.11
N GLU A 131 55.24 32.75 4.53
CA GLU A 131 54.06 33.60 4.31
C GLU A 131 53.06 32.95 3.36
N ASN A 132 53.52 32.47 2.20
CA ASN A 132 52.68 31.73 1.25
C ASN A 132 52.06 30.48 1.88
N LYS A 133 52.81 29.74 2.70
CA LYS A 133 52.29 28.57 3.44
C LYS A 133 51.17 28.97 4.41
N ARG A 134 51.37 30.06 5.16
CA ARG A 134 50.36 30.60 6.09
C ARG A 134 49.10 31.09 5.37
N GLU A 135 49.27 31.72 4.20
CA GLU A 135 48.15 32.12 3.34
C GLU A 135 47.39 30.90 2.79
N LEU A 136 48.12 29.88 2.33
CA LEU A 136 47.54 28.63 1.85
C LEU A 136 46.75 27.92 2.95
N GLU A 137 47.26 27.88 4.19
CA GLU A 137 46.55 27.33 5.35
C GLU A 137 45.27 28.10 5.67
N LYS A 138 45.28 29.44 5.59
CA LYS A 138 44.07 30.26 5.75
C LYS A 138 43.05 30.00 4.64
N VAL A 139 43.50 29.82 3.40
CA VAL A 139 42.64 29.45 2.26
C VAL A 139 42.06 28.06 2.45
N LYS A 140 42.86 27.09 2.93
CA LYS A 140 42.41 25.72 3.23
C LYS A 140 41.35 25.72 4.33
N LYS A 141 41.54 26.47 5.41
CA LYS A 141 40.52 26.63 6.47
C LYS A 141 39.21 27.20 5.93
N ARG A 142 39.26 28.25 5.11
CA ARG A 142 38.08 28.84 4.44
C ARG A 142 37.41 27.90 3.41
N ARG A 143 38.13 26.92 2.86
CA ARG A 143 37.53 25.88 2.02
C ARG A 143 36.82 24.84 2.86
N MET A 144 37.47 24.34 3.91
CA MET A 144 36.89 23.37 4.84
C MET A 144 35.64 23.93 5.53
N GLU A 145 35.62 25.20 5.92
CA GLU A 145 34.44 25.84 6.51
C GLU A 145 33.25 25.91 5.55
N ARG A 146 33.48 26.30 4.28
CA ARG A 146 32.44 26.30 3.24
C ARG A 146 31.96 24.90 2.86
N GLU A 147 32.84 23.90 2.98
CA GLU A 147 32.52 22.49 2.72
C GLU A 147 31.66 21.93 3.86
N MET A 148 32.01 22.22 5.12
CA MET A 148 31.20 21.87 6.29
C MET A 148 29.83 22.57 6.28
N GLU A 149 29.76 23.85 5.92
CA GLU A 149 28.49 24.59 5.83
C GLU A 149 27.61 24.04 4.70
N ARG A 150 28.22 23.67 3.56
CA ARG A 150 27.51 22.99 2.47
C ARG A 150 27.01 21.62 2.92
N GLN A 151 27.85 20.85 3.59
CA GLN A 151 27.49 19.54 4.11
C GLN A 151 26.33 19.62 5.12
N GLN A 152 26.34 20.61 6.02
CA GLN A 152 25.24 20.83 6.96
C GLN A 152 23.93 21.18 6.25
N ARG A 153 23.96 22.07 5.25
CA ARG A 153 22.77 22.37 4.42
C ARG A 153 22.29 21.15 3.64
N ASP A 154 23.20 20.35 3.10
CA ASP A 154 22.85 19.15 2.34
C ASP A 154 22.25 18.08 3.27
N GLU A 155 22.78 17.93 4.49
CA GLU A 155 22.24 17.03 5.54
C GLU A 155 20.86 17.48 6.04
N GLU A 156 20.64 18.78 6.28
CA GLU A 156 19.34 19.33 6.66
C GLU A 156 18.30 19.15 5.55
N MET A 157 18.68 19.41 4.29
CA MET A 157 17.81 19.19 3.14
C MET A 157 17.47 17.71 2.95
N ALA A 158 18.43 16.81 3.15
CA ALA A 158 18.20 15.36 3.07
C ALA A 158 17.27 14.87 4.20
N LEU A 159 17.42 15.39 5.42
CA LEU A 159 16.54 15.07 6.54
C LEU A 159 15.12 15.57 6.29
N LEU A 160 14.98 16.80 5.80
CA LEU A 160 13.67 17.38 5.45
C LEU A 160 13.01 16.59 4.31
N GLN A 161 13.78 16.16 3.31
CA GLN A 161 13.30 15.34 2.20
C GLN A 161 12.83 13.97 2.71
N ARG A 162 13.61 13.29 3.55
CA ARG A 162 13.21 12.02 4.18
C ARG A 162 11.95 12.18 5.04
N SER A 163 11.84 13.29 5.78
CA SER A 163 10.64 13.57 6.59
C SER A 163 9.41 13.81 5.72
N LYS A 164 9.56 14.50 4.58
CA LYS A 164 8.47 14.71 3.61
C LYS A 164 8.05 13.39 2.95
N GLU A 165 9.01 12.58 2.53
CA GLU A 165 8.76 11.26 1.96
C GLU A 165 8.04 10.36 2.98
N ALA A 166 8.50 10.31 4.24
CA ALA A 166 7.84 9.54 5.30
C ALA A 166 6.39 10.02 5.56
N ALA A 167 6.14 11.32 5.51
CA ALA A 167 4.79 11.86 5.63
C ALA A 167 3.90 11.47 4.43
N GLN A 168 4.43 11.53 3.21
CA GLN A 168 3.73 11.10 2.00
C GLN A 168 3.43 9.60 2.03
N PHE A 169 4.38 8.76 2.44
CA PHE A 169 4.17 7.32 2.61
C PHE A 169 3.04 7.02 3.60
N LYS A 170 2.97 7.75 4.72
CA LYS A 170 1.88 7.59 5.70
C LYS A 170 0.52 8.04 5.17
N GLU A 171 0.48 9.06 4.33
CA GLU A 171 -0.75 9.50 3.68
C GLU A 171 -1.21 8.52 2.60
N TRP A 172 -0.26 7.92 1.87
CA TRP A 172 -0.52 6.82 0.94
C TRP A 172 -1.05 5.57 1.65
N GLU A 173 -0.45 5.16 2.76
CA GLU A 173 -0.92 4.03 3.59
C GLU A 173 -2.38 4.24 4.01
N LYS A 174 -2.75 5.44 4.48
CA LYS A 174 -4.15 5.75 4.82
C LYS A 174 -5.09 5.70 3.61
N SER A 175 -4.63 6.18 2.45
CA SER A 175 -5.41 6.16 1.22
C SER A 175 -5.59 4.74 0.69
N GLU A 176 -4.59 3.88 0.87
CA GLU A 176 -4.61 2.46 0.56
C GLU A 176 -5.58 1.71 1.49
N ASP A 177 -5.55 1.95 2.80
CA ASP A 177 -6.52 1.42 3.76
C ASP A 177 -7.97 1.80 3.37
N GLN A 178 -8.19 3.06 3.00
CA GLN A 178 -9.50 3.53 2.55
C GLN A 178 -9.93 2.86 1.24
N PHE A 179 -9.00 2.68 0.31
CA PHE A 179 -9.25 1.96 -0.93
C PHE A 179 -9.61 0.49 -0.66
N HIS A 180 -8.89 -0.19 0.24
CA HIS A 180 -9.20 -1.57 0.64
C HIS A 180 -10.60 -1.68 1.26
N LEU A 181 -10.98 -0.72 2.10
CA LEU A 181 -12.33 -0.66 2.67
C LEU A 181 -13.41 -0.49 1.57
N GLN A 182 -13.20 0.43 0.62
CA GLN A 182 -14.12 0.65 -0.51
C GLN A 182 -14.23 -0.59 -1.40
N GLN A 183 -13.10 -1.24 -1.71
CA GLN A 183 -13.09 -2.48 -2.48
C GLN A 183 -13.79 -3.62 -1.74
N ALA A 184 -13.59 -3.75 -0.42
CA ALA A 184 -14.28 -4.74 0.39
C ALA A 184 -15.79 -4.52 0.39
N ARG A 185 -16.23 -3.26 0.52
CA ARG A 185 -17.65 -2.86 0.40
C ARG A 185 -18.22 -3.18 -0.98
N LEU A 186 -17.55 -2.79 -2.05
CA LEU A 186 -18.00 -3.07 -3.42
C LEU A 186 -18.12 -4.59 -3.67
N ARG A 187 -17.11 -5.37 -3.26
CA ARG A 187 -17.14 -6.83 -3.36
C ARG A 187 -18.24 -7.45 -2.52
N SER A 188 -18.57 -6.86 -1.37
CA SER A 188 -19.71 -7.28 -0.54
C SER A 188 -21.02 -7.04 -1.28
N THR A 189 -21.23 -5.84 -1.83
CA THR A 189 -22.43 -5.48 -2.60
C THR A 189 -22.67 -6.44 -3.75
N ILE A 190 -21.64 -6.71 -4.57
CA ILE A 190 -21.73 -7.64 -5.71
C ILE A 190 -22.08 -9.07 -5.24
N ARG A 191 -21.51 -9.54 -4.12
CA ARG A 191 -21.81 -10.89 -3.59
C ARG A 191 -23.25 -11.01 -3.10
N ILE A 192 -23.81 -9.94 -2.55
CA ILE A 192 -25.20 -9.87 -2.10
C ILE A 192 -26.14 -9.88 -3.31
N GLU A 193 -25.85 -9.09 -4.34
CA GLU A 193 -26.62 -9.06 -5.59
C GLU A 193 -26.63 -10.41 -6.31
N ASP A 194 -25.51 -11.12 -6.31
CA ASP A 194 -25.38 -12.44 -6.91
C ASP A 194 -25.98 -13.59 -6.05
N GLY A 195 -26.61 -13.29 -4.90
CA GLY A 195 -27.25 -14.28 -4.02
C GLY A 195 -26.26 -15.22 -3.28
N ARG A 196 -24.99 -14.84 -3.22
CA ARG A 196 -23.87 -15.63 -2.65
C ARG A 196 -23.15 -14.84 -1.56
N ALA A 197 -23.94 -14.14 -0.76
CA ALA A 197 -23.50 -13.31 0.34
C ALA A 197 -22.82 -14.16 1.43
N LYS A 198 -21.67 -13.70 1.93
CA LYS A 198 -21.10 -14.22 3.17
C LYS A 198 -21.75 -13.56 4.39
N PRO A 199 -21.69 -14.16 5.59
CA PRO A 199 -22.18 -13.53 6.81
C PRO A 199 -21.58 -12.15 7.07
N ILE A 200 -20.28 -11.97 6.80
CA ILE A 200 -19.62 -10.67 6.93
C ILE A 200 -20.21 -9.61 6.00
N ASP A 201 -20.67 -10.00 4.81
CA ASP A 201 -21.20 -9.08 3.81
C ASP A 201 -22.53 -8.48 4.30
N LEU A 202 -23.38 -9.32 4.90
CA LEU A 202 -24.67 -8.92 5.49
C LEU A 202 -24.47 -8.00 6.71
N LEU A 203 -23.49 -8.32 7.56
CA LEU A 203 -23.12 -7.51 8.72
C LEU A 203 -22.54 -6.14 8.30
N ALA A 204 -21.66 -6.12 7.31
CA ALA A 204 -21.12 -4.87 6.78
C ALA A 204 -22.18 -4.03 6.06
N LYS A 205 -23.12 -4.68 5.35
CA LYS A 205 -24.28 -4.01 4.75
C LYS A 205 -25.16 -3.35 5.81
N TYR A 206 -25.41 -4.01 6.94
CA TYR A 206 -26.20 -3.45 8.04
C TYR A 206 -25.68 -2.08 8.51
N ILE A 207 -24.35 -1.93 8.63
CA ILE A 207 -23.71 -0.67 9.03
C ILE A 207 -23.77 0.34 7.89
N SER A 208 -23.53 -0.11 6.65
CA SER A 208 -23.50 0.78 5.48
C SER A 208 -24.89 1.36 5.15
N THR A 209 -25.95 0.58 5.38
CA THR A 209 -27.35 1.00 5.17
C THR A 209 -27.94 1.74 6.38
N GLU A 210 -27.17 1.99 7.44
CA GLU A 210 -27.60 2.85 8.55
C GLU A 210 -27.89 4.29 8.05
N GLU A 211 -27.23 4.72 6.98
CA GLU A 211 -27.40 6.04 6.34
C GLU A 211 -28.39 6.03 5.16
N GLU A 212 -28.72 4.88 4.57
CA GLU A 212 -29.65 4.77 3.43
C GLU A 212 -31.10 4.47 3.89
N VAL A 213 -32.02 5.30 3.41
CA VAL A 213 -33.44 5.34 3.82
C VAL A 213 -34.27 4.20 3.19
N ASP A 214 -33.83 3.63 2.06
CA ASP A 214 -34.61 2.68 1.24
C ASP A 214 -34.49 1.19 1.60
N ALA A 215 -33.69 0.83 2.62
CA ALA A 215 -33.54 -0.57 3.03
C ALA A 215 -34.69 -1.01 3.97
N VAL A 216 -35.81 -1.44 3.39
CA VAL A 216 -37.04 -1.87 4.11
C VAL A 216 -36.88 -3.20 4.86
N GLU A 217 -35.89 -4.03 4.53
CA GLU A 217 -35.59 -5.28 5.25
C GLU A 217 -34.28 -5.17 6.05
N MET A 218 -34.37 -4.71 7.30
CA MET A 218 -33.27 -4.82 8.26
C MET A 218 -33.58 -5.92 9.27
N HIS A 219 -32.85 -7.02 9.21
CA HIS A 219 -32.83 -7.99 10.30
C HIS A 219 -31.84 -7.56 11.39
N GLU A 220 -32.08 -8.03 12.62
CA GLU A 220 -31.14 -7.82 13.71
C GLU A 220 -29.78 -8.48 13.37
N PRO A 221 -28.63 -7.80 13.58
CA PRO A 221 -27.32 -8.27 13.13
C PRO A 221 -26.96 -9.70 13.57
N TYR A 222 -27.38 -10.08 14.78
CA TYR A 222 -27.05 -11.39 15.34
C TYR A 222 -27.87 -12.54 14.72
N ILE A 223 -28.93 -12.25 13.96
CA ILE A 223 -29.72 -13.28 13.25
C ILE A 223 -28.87 -13.94 12.17
N TYR A 224 -27.98 -13.18 11.50
CA TYR A 224 -27.08 -13.70 10.47
C TYR A 224 -26.03 -14.69 10.99
N LEU A 225 -25.87 -14.78 12.32
CA LEU A 225 -24.95 -15.71 12.98
C LEU A 225 -25.59 -17.08 13.24
N ASN A 226 -26.92 -17.18 13.19
CA ASN A 226 -27.64 -18.40 13.50
C ASN A 226 -27.44 -19.44 12.38
N GLY A 227 -27.02 -20.65 12.74
CA GLY A 227 -26.89 -21.78 11.81
C GLY A 227 -25.57 -21.82 11.00
N LEU A 228 -24.60 -20.96 11.32
CA LEU A 228 -23.27 -21.01 10.71
C LEU A 228 -22.45 -22.21 11.19
N ARG A 229 -21.59 -22.74 10.32
CA ARG A 229 -20.68 -23.84 10.67
C ARG A 229 -19.46 -23.31 11.42
N LEU A 230 -18.77 -24.20 12.14
CA LEU A 230 -17.56 -23.87 12.89
C LEU A 230 -16.52 -23.11 12.05
N LYS A 231 -16.26 -23.57 10.82
CA LYS A 231 -15.31 -22.92 9.89
C LYS A 231 -15.78 -21.54 9.47
N ASP A 232 -17.06 -21.40 9.17
CA ASP A 232 -17.64 -20.13 8.73
C ASP A 232 -17.58 -19.07 9.85
N LEU A 233 -17.73 -19.49 11.11
CA LEU A 233 -17.56 -18.62 12.28
C LEU A 233 -16.09 -18.28 12.56
N GLU A 234 -15.15 -19.21 12.36
CA GLU A 234 -13.71 -18.94 12.48
C GLU A 234 -13.23 -17.95 11.42
N ASP A 235 -13.65 -18.15 10.16
CA ASP A 235 -13.38 -17.22 9.07
C ASP A 235 -14.00 -15.85 9.35
N LEU A 236 -15.22 -15.82 9.91
CA LEU A 236 -15.91 -14.57 10.26
C LEU A 236 -15.14 -13.75 11.32
N VAL A 237 -14.51 -14.40 12.31
CA VAL A 237 -13.68 -13.68 13.30
C VAL A 237 -12.51 -12.97 12.64
N GLU A 238 -11.82 -13.63 11.70
CA GLU A 238 -10.70 -13.01 10.98
C GLU A 238 -11.19 -11.91 10.02
N ASP A 239 -12.29 -12.15 9.31
CA ASP A 239 -12.91 -11.15 8.44
C ASP A 239 -13.31 -9.88 9.23
N ILE A 240 -13.89 -10.03 10.44
CA ILE A 240 -14.25 -8.89 11.31
C ILE A 240 -13.02 -8.10 11.75
N LYS A 241 -11.90 -8.76 12.07
CA LYS A 241 -10.66 -8.05 12.46
C LYS A 241 -10.18 -7.11 11.36
N VAL A 242 -10.26 -7.53 10.10
CA VAL A 242 -9.91 -6.68 8.95
C VAL A 242 -10.79 -5.43 8.93
N TYR A 243 -12.10 -5.56 9.11
CA TYR A 243 -13.00 -4.41 9.21
C TYR A 243 -12.69 -3.52 10.42
N MET A 244 -12.32 -4.11 11.56
CA MET A 244 -11.96 -3.36 12.76
C MET A 244 -10.66 -2.55 12.60
N GLU A 245 -9.70 -3.05 11.82
CA GLU A 245 -8.45 -2.34 11.50
C GLU A 245 -8.66 -1.22 10.46
N LEU A 246 -9.49 -1.48 9.44
CA LEU A 246 -9.79 -0.55 8.36
C LEU A 246 -10.78 0.55 8.79
N GLU A 247 -11.79 0.21 9.60
CA GLU A 247 -12.86 1.10 10.05
C GLU A 247 -12.55 1.66 11.44
N LYS A 248 -11.43 2.40 11.56
CA LYS A 248 -11.09 3.15 12.79
C LYS A 248 -12.12 4.28 12.99
N GLY A 249 -13.21 4.01 13.72
CA GLY A 249 -14.29 4.98 13.87
C GLY A 249 -15.44 4.56 14.79
N LYS A 250 -16.62 5.15 14.52
CA LYS A 250 -17.84 5.05 15.33
C LYS A 250 -18.41 3.63 15.44
N ASN A 251 -18.03 2.73 14.54
CA ASN A 251 -18.59 1.38 14.43
C ASN A 251 -17.79 0.31 15.19
N PHE A 252 -16.72 0.70 15.91
CA PHE A 252 -15.88 -0.22 16.67
C PHE A 252 -16.67 -1.04 17.70
N ASP A 253 -17.55 -0.40 18.46
CA ASP A 253 -18.35 -1.07 19.50
C ASP A 253 -19.26 -2.16 18.91
N TYR A 254 -19.79 -1.94 17.69
CA TYR A 254 -20.58 -2.94 16.98
C TYR A 254 -19.75 -4.15 16.58
N TRP A 255 -18.57 -3.93 15.99
CA TRP A 255 -17.70 -5.04 15.59
C TRP A 255 -17.21 -5.83 16.80
N ASN A 256 -16.93 -5.15 17.92
CA ASN A 256 -16.59 -5.79 19.18
C ASN A 256 -17.75 -6.61 19.75
N ASP A 257 -18.97 -6.06 19.79
CA ASP A 257 -20.16 -6.78 20.25
C ASP A 257 -20.47 -8.01 19.37
N ILE A 258 -20.33 -7.91 18.05
CA ILE A 258 -20.45 -9.06 17.13
C ILE A 258 -19.36 -10.10 17.40
N THR A 259 -18.11 -9.67 17.59
CA THR A 259 -16.99 -10.58 17.90
C THR A 259 -17.27 -11.39 19.15
N VAL A 260 -17.74 -10.76 20.23
CA VAL A 260 -18.11 -11.44 21.47
C VAL A 260 -19.20 -12.49 21.25
N ILE A 261 -20.19 -12.20 20.39
CA ILE A 261 -21.27 -13.16 20.08
C ILE A 261 -20.75 -14.33 19.23
N VAL A 262 -19.92 -14.05 18.22
CA VAL A 262 -19.30 -15.10 17.37
C VAL A 262 -18.40 -16.00 18.21
N GLU A 263 -17.60 -15.43 19.11
CA GLU A 263 -16.78 -16.19 20.05
C GLU A 263 -17.64 -17.07 20.96
N ASP A 264 -18.73 -16.55 21.55
CA ASP A 264 -19.63 -17.35 22.39
C ASP A 264 -20.28 -18.52 21.61
N GLU A 265 -20.72 -18.29 20.38
CA GLU A 265 -21.26 -19.35 19.52
C GLU A 265 -20.20 -20.39 19.14
N LEU A 266 -18.96 -19.96 18.85
CA LEU A 266 -17.83 -20.87 18.66
C LEU A 266 -17.56 -21.72 19.91
N HIS A 267 -17.60 -21.12 21.11
CA HIS A 267 -17.41 -21.84 22.36
C HIS A 267 -18.52 -22.87 22.60
N LYS A 268 -19.78 -22.54 22.30
CA LYS A 268 -20.90 -23.49 22.38
C LYS A 268 -20.74 -24.66 21.42
N ILE A 269 -20.44 -24.39 20.15
CA ILE A 269 -20.26 -25.46 19.14
C ILE A 269 -19.06 -26.35 19.51
N ARG A 270 -17.94 -25.77 19.94
CA ARG A 270 -16.76 -26.54 20.40
C ARG A 270 -17.08 -27.35 21.66
N LYS A 271 -17.89 -26.83 22.57
CA LYS A 271 -18.35 -27.58 23.76
C LYS A 271 -19.19 -28.78 23.36
N ILE A 272 -20.17 -28.60 22.47
CA ILE A 272 -21.03 -29.67 21.96
C ILE A 272 -20.19 -30.75 21.24
N GLN A 273 -19.20 -30.36 20.43
CA GLN A 273 -18.29 -31.31 19.78
C GLN A 273 -17.41 -32.07 20.77
N LYS A 274 -16.90 -31.41 21.82
CA LYS A 274 -16.12 -32.09 22.87
C LYS A 274 -16.99 -33.06 23.68
N GLU A 275 -18.23 -32.67 23.97
CA GLU A 275 -19.19 -33.46 24.74
C GLU A 275 -19.68 -34.70 23.95
N SER A 276 -19.78 -34.61 22.61
CA SER A 276 -20.09 -35.77 21.77
C SER A 276 -18.91 -36.75 21.62
N THR A 277 -17.68 -36.29 21.80
CA THR A 277 -16.45 -37.10 21.61
C THR A 277 -15.99 -37.77 22.91
N TYR A 278 -16.30 -37.20 24.08
CA TYR A 278 -15.79 -37.62 25.40
C TYR A 278 -16.88 -38.11 26.36
N THR A 279 -17.84 -38.92 25.90
CA THR A 279 -18.83 -39.61 26.77
C THR A 279 -18.23 -40.68 27.71
N ALA A 280 -16.93 -40.62 28.06
CA ALA A 280 -16.25 -41.68 28.82
C ALA A 280 -15.54 -41.26 30.11
N VAL A 281 -15.28 -39.97 30.42
CA VAL A 281 -14.66 -39.62 31.72
C VAL A 281 -15.22 -38.32 32.27
N GLY A 282 -16.05 -38.46 33.31
CA GLY A 282 -16.72 -37.35 33.98
C GLY A 282 -15.77 -36.37 34.66
N ARG A 283 -15.71 -35.16 34.13
CA ARG A 283 -15.55 -33.94 34.93
C ARG A 283 -16.71 -33.01 34.57
N ARG A 284 -17.57 -32.76 35.55
CA ARG A 284 -18.73 -31.87 35.46
C ARG A 284 -18.25 -30.41 35.47
N GLU A 285 -17.68 -29.95 34.37
CA GLU A 285 -17.39 -28.52 34.15
C GLU A 285 -18.51 -27.92 33.28
N GLY A 286 -19.60 -27.51 33.92
CA GLY A 286 -20.69 -26.85 33.25
C GLY A 286 -21.92 -26.65 34.13
N ILE A 287 -22.57 -25.49 33.95
CA ILE A 287 -23.90 -25.20 34.51
C ILE A 287 -24.86 -26.32 34.09
N HIS A 288 -25.58 -26.91 35.05
CA HIS A 288 -26.57 -27.95 34.79
C HIS A 288 -27.67 -27.39 33.86
N GLN A 289 -28.11 -28.16 32.86
CA GLN A 289 -29.07 -27.70 31.82
C GLN A 289 -30.34 -27.08 32.41
N SER A 290 -30.76 -27.53 33.60
CA SER A 290 -31.90 -26.96 34.35
C SER A 290 -31.66 -25.51 34.81
N VAL A 291 -30.44 -25.20 35.27
CA VAL A 291 -30.06 -23.84 35.71
C VAL A 291 -29.80 -22.94 34.50
N ALA A 292 -29.30 -23.50 33.39
CA ALA A 292 -29.09 -22.74 32.16
C ALA A 292 -30.39 -22.14 31.60
N HIS A 293 -31.51 -22.86 31.70
CA HIS A 293 -32.80 -22.39 31.21
C HIS A 293 -33.38 -21.24 32.07
N GLU A 294 -33.19 -21.31 33.39
CA GLU A 294 -33.58 -20.26 34.34
C GLU A 294 -32.70 -19.01 34.17
N VAL A 295 -31.38 -19.20 34.00
CA VAL A 295 -30.42 -18.14 33.71
C VAL A 295 -30.77 -17.42 32.39
N ALA A 296 -31.10 -18.17 31.33
CA ALA A 296 -31.53 -17.61 30.06
C ALA A 296 -32.83 -16.80 30.19
N HIS A 297 -33.77 -17.27 31.01
CA HIS A 297 -35.00 -16.53 31.31
C HIS A 297 -34.72 -15.24 32.10
N ILE A 298 -33.81 -15.27 33.07
CA ILE A 298 -33.37 -14.10 33.84
C ILE A 298 -32.70 -13.05 32.95
N PHE A 299 -32.03 -13.44 31.88
CA PHE A 299 -31.39 -12.51 30.93
C PHE A 299 -32.34 -11.99 29.84
N ARG A 300 -33.44 -12.69 29.57
CA ARG A 300 -34.39 -12.31 28.53
C ARG A 300 -35.18 -11.05 28.96
N GLY A 301 -35.23 -10.06 28.09
CA GLY A 301 -36.01 -8.82 28.30
C GLY A 301 -35.35 -7.75 29.17
N LYS A 302 -34.13 -7.97 29.68
CA LYS A 302 -33.35 -6.94 30.37
C LYS A 302 -32.66 -5.99 29.37
N THR A 303 -32.49 -4.73 29.77
CA THR A 303 -31.74 -3.72 29.01
C THR A 303 -30.24 -3.94 29.14
N ALA A 304 -29.44 -3.39 28.21
CA ALA A 304 -27.98 -3.48 28.28
C ALA A 304 -27.42 -2.96 29.63
N GLU A 305 -27.96 -1.85 30.14
CA GLU A 305 -27.54 -1.25 31.42
C GLU A 305 -27.78 -2.18 32.62
N GLN A 306 -28.96 -2.83 32.67
CA GLN A 306 -29.29 -3.76 33.76
C GLN A 306 -28.40 -5.00 33.72
N LEU A 307 -28.04 -5.47 32.53
CA LEU A 307 -27.11 -6.58 32.36
C LEU A 307 -25.66 -6.18 32.73
N ASP A 308 -25.24 -4.95 32.47
CA ASP A 308 -23.93 -4.44 32.92
C ASP A 308 -23.85 -4.27 34.44
N GLN A 309 -24.95 -3.89 35.10
CA GLN A 309 -25.03 -3.90 36.56
C GLN A 309 -24.89 -5.31 37.12
N LEU A 310 -25.57 -6.29 36.52
CA LEU A 310 -25.43 -7.71 36.87
C LEU A 310 -24.01 -8.21 36.64
N LYS A 311 -23.37 -7.81 35.54
CA LYS A 311 -21.98 -8.13 35.23
C LYS A 311 -21.04 -7.61 36.33
N THR A 312 -21.20 -6.35 36.73
CA THR A 312 -20.41 -5.75 37.80
C THR A 312 -20.60 -6.46 39.14
N GLN A 313 -21.83 -6.89 39.46
CA GLN A 313 -22.12 -7.67 40.66
C GLN A 313 -21.47 -9.05 40.64
N ILE A 314 -21.49 -9.74 39.49
CA ILE A 314 -20.85 -11.05 39.32
C ILE A 314 -19.33 -10.93 39.39
N GLU A 315 -18.73 -9.95 38.72
CA GLU A 315 -17.29 -9.67 38.78
C GLU A 315 -16.85 -9.37 40.22
N LYS A 316 -17.65 -8.60 40.98
CA LYS A 316 -17.40 -8.35 42.40
C LYS A 316 -17.45 -9.64 43.23
N LYS A 317 -18.38 -10.56 42.94
CA LYS A 317 -18.47 -11.86 43.63
C LYS A 317 -17.30 -12.79 43.32
N ILE A 318 -16.82 -12.81 42.07
CA ILE A 318 -15.62 -13.56 41.67
C ILE A 318 -14.39 -12.98 42.39
N ASN A 319 -14.25 -11.65 42.40
CA ASN A 319 -13.12 -10.97 43.02
C ASN A 319 -13.10 -11.09 44.56
N SER A 320 -14.26 -11.15 45.21
CA SER A 320 -14.35 -11.32 46.66
C SER A 320 -13.87 -12.68 47.17
N LYS A 321 -13.70 -13.67 46.27
CA LYS A 321 -13.23 -15.05 46.58
C LYS A 321 -13.78 -15.59 47.90
N ALA A 322 -15.08 -15.41 48.12
CA ALA A 322 -15.72 -15.85 49.35
C ALA A 322 -15.71 -17.39 49.42
N GLU A 323 -15.38 -17.92 50.59
CA GLU A 323 -15.29 -19.37 50.82
C GLU A 323 -16.64 -20.04 50.54
N GLY A 324 -16.64 -21.05 49.65
CA GLY A 324 -17.85 -21.77 49.23
C GLY A 324 -18.51 -21.26 47.92
N VAL A 325 -17.94 -20.25 47.27
CA VAL A 325 -18.43 -19.77 45.96
C VAL A 325 -17.78 -20.58 44.83
N ASP A 326 -18.60 -21.23 43.99
CA ASP A 326 -18.13 -21.94 42.79
C ASP A 326 -17.67 -20.94 41.71
N ILE A 327 -16.37 -20.67 41.68
CA ILE A 327 -15.76 -19.72 40.73
C ILE A 327 -16.00 -20.15 39.28
N GLY A 328 -15.98 -21.46 38.98
CA GLY A 328 -16.20 -21.97 37.61
C GLY A 328 -17.63 -21.74 37.14
N TYR A 329 -18.61 -21.87 38.02
CA TYR A 329 -19.99 -21.48 37.73
C TYR A 329 -20.10 -19.99 37.40
N TRP A 330 -19.49 -19.11 38.20
CA TRP A 330 -19.58 -17.66 37.96
C TRP A 330 -18.76 -17.21 36.74
N GLU A 331 -17.65 -17.85 36.42
CA GLU A 331 -16.87 -17.59 35.20
C GLU A 331 -17.64 -17.99 33.94
N THR A 332 -18.27 -19.17 33.94
CA THR A 332 -19.13 -19.61 32.83
C THR A 332 -20.37 -18.72 32.68
N LEU A 333 -20.98 -18.31 33.79
CA LEU A 333 -22.09 -17.36 33.79
C LEU A 333 -21.67 -15.98 33.29
N LEU A 334 -20.48 -15.51 33.67
CA LEU A 334 -19.94 -14.23 33.22
C LEU A 334 -19.67 -14.24 31.70
N SER A 335 -19.17 -15.34 31.16
CA SER A 335 -18.98 -15.50 29.71
C SER A 335 -20.31 -15.42 28.96
N GLN A 336 -21.33 -16.16 29.42
CA GLN A 336 -22.68 -16.12 28.82
C GLN A 336 -23.31 -14.73 28.95
N LEU A 337 -23.13 -14.08 30.11
CA LEU A 337 -23.64 -12.74 30.33
C LEU A 337 -23.00 -11.72 29.39
N LYS A 338 -21.70 -11.80 29.11
CA LYS A 338 -21.03 -10.92 28.12
C LYS A 338 -21.67 -11.04 26.73
N ALA A 339 -21.98 -12.26 26.29
CA ALA A 339 -22.68 -12.48 25.02
C ALA A 339 -24.12 -11.94 25.03
N HIS A 340 -24.84 -12.08 26.14
CA HIS A 340 -26.18 -11.49 26.30
C HIS A 340 -26.16 -9.96 26.36
N VAL A 341 -25.15 -9.34 26.99
CA VAL A 341 -24.94 -7.89 26.99
C VAL A 341 -24.70 -7.40 25.57
N ALA A 342 -23.82 -8.06 24.81
CA ALA A 342 -23.55 -7.71 23.41
C ALA A 342 -24.82 -7.83 22.54
N ARG A 343 -25.61 -8.90 22.69
CA ARG A 343 -26.91 -9.03 22.00
C ARG A 343 -27.90 -7.94 22.39
N ALA A 344 -27.96 -7.56 23.67
CA ALA A 344 -28.81 -6.48 24.13
C ALA A 344 -28.39 -5.14 23.54
N ARG A 345 -27.09 -4.81 23.52
CA ARG A 345 -26.56 -3.58 22.91
C ARG A 345 -26.86 -3.51 21.42
N LEU A 346 -26.66 -4.60 20.68
CA LEU A 346 -26.99 -4.64 19.24
C LEU A 346 -28.49 -4.47 18.99
N ARG A 347 -29.33 -5.08 19.82
CA ARG A 347 -30.79 -4.91 19.75
C ARG A 347 -31.21 -3.47 20.06
N ASP A 348 -30.64 -2.87 21.11
CA ASP A 348 -30.95 -1.50 21.52
C ASP A 348 -30.49 -0.52 20.42
N ARG A 349 -29.30 -0.70 19.83
CA ARG A 349 -28.83 0.07 18.65
C ARG A 349 -29.75 -0.14 17.44
N HIS A 350 -30.17 -1.37 17.18
CA HIS A 350 -31.10 -1.67 16.08
C HIS A 350 -32.44 -0.95 16.25
N GLN A 351 -33.01 -0.95 17.46
CA GLN A 351 -34.24 -0.22 17.77
C GLN A 351 -34.06 1.29 17.59
N GLU A 352 -32.93 1.86 17.99
CA GLU A 352 -32.62 3.27 17.74
C GLU A 352 -32.52 3.59 16.25
N ASN A 353 -31.89 2.72 15.47
CA ASN A 353 -31.75 2.91 14.03
C ASN A 353 -33.11 2.82 13.32
N LEU A 354 -33.97 1.88 13.72
CA LEU A 354 -35.34 1.81 13.23
C LEU A 354 -36.15 3.07 13.59
N LYS A 355 -36.00 3.60 14.82
CA LYS A 355 -36.64 4.86 15.23
C LYS A 355 -36.18 6.05 14.37
N LYS A 356 -34.86 6.19 14.15
CA LYS A 356 -34.30 7.26 13.30
C LYS A 356 -34.81 7.16 11.86
N LYS A 357 -34.83 5.95 11.27
CA LYS A 357 -35.38 5.74 9.92
C LYS A 357 -36.86 6.09 9.85
N LEU A 358 -37.63 5.70 10.86
CA LEU A 358 -39.05 6.02 10.95
C LEU A 358 -39.28 7.54 11.07
N GLU A 359 -38.43 8.25 11.79
CA GLU A 359 -38.46 9.73 11.84
C GLU A 359 -38.13 10.37 10.49
N VAL A 360 -37.13 9.86 9.77
CA VAL A 360 -36.77 10.33 8.43
C VAL A 360 -37.90 10.07 7.43
N LEU A 361 -38.49 8.88 7.43
CA LEU A 361 -39.65 8.54 6.58
C LEU A 361 -40.85 9.44 6.89
N LYS A 362 -41.14 9.70 8.18
CA LYS A 362 -42.19 10.64 8.59
C LYS A 362 -41.89 12.08 8.13
N ALA A 363 -40.64 12.50 8.14
CA ALA A 363 -40.24 13.81 7.65
C ALA A 363 -40.41 13.92 6.13
N GLN A 364 -40.02 12.87 5.39
CA GLN A 364 -40.20 12.79 3.93
C GLN A 364 -41.68 12.81 3.54
N GLN A 365 -42.52 12.02 4.21
CA GLN A 365 -43.98 12.03 3.99
C GLN A 365 -44.59 13.41 4.27
N LYS A 366 -44.17 14.08 5.34
CA LYS A 366 -44.63 15.45 5.64
C LYS A 366 -44.17 16.48 4.59
N MET A 367 -43.00 16.30 3.98
CA MET A 367 -42.51 17.15 2.90
C MET A 367 -43.25 16.91 1.59
N GLU A 368 -43.61 15.67 1.26
CA GLU A 368 -44.47 15.34 0.12
C GLU A 368 -45.91 15.86 0.32
N GLU A 369 -46.48 15.72 1.53
CA GLU A 369 -47.80 16.28 1.87
C GLU A 369 -47.85 17.81 1.81
N SER A 370 -46.72 18.51 2.00
CA SER A 370 -46.65 19.97 1.91
C SER A 370 -46.29 20.50 0.52
N GLN A 371 -45.98 19.62 -0.45
CA GLN A 371 -45.82 19.99 -1.87
C GLN A 371 -47.10 19.78 -2.70
N PHE A 372 -48.13 19.16 -2.14
CA PHE A 372 -49.41 18.92 -2.81
C PHE A 372 -50.48 19.90 -2.30
N ASP A 373 -50.48 21.13 -2.84
CA ASP A 373 -51.62 22.06 -2.68
C ASP A 373 -52.82 21.52 -3.50
N PRO A 374 -53.99 21.27 -2.89
CA PRO A 374 -55.18 20.87 -3.61
C PRO A 374 -56.09 22.09 -3.88
N GLU A 375 -56.12 22.58 -5.12
CA GLU A 375 -57.26 23.38 -5.61
C GLU A 375 -58.11 22.57 -6.60
N GLU A 376 -59.40 22.50 -6.24
CA GLU A 376 -60.61 22.13 -6.98
C GLU A 376 -61.03 20.65 -7.14
N GLY A 377 -62.17 20.30 -6.49
CA GLY A 377 -63.10 19.28 -7.01
C GLY A 377 -63.77 18.33 -6.01
N THR A 378 -64.80 18.81 -5.32
CA THR A 378 -65.67 18.13 -4.32
C THR A 378 -66.39 16.81 -4.71
N SER A 379 -66.52 15.90 -3.72
CA SER A 379 -67.69 15.04 -3.30
C SER A 379 -67.29 13.57 -3.09
N SER A 380 -67.53 12.82 -2.00
CA SER A 380 -68.38 12.98 -0.81
C SER A 380 -68.03 11.93 0.28
N HIS A 381 -68.10 12.36 1.55
CA HIS A 381 -68.60 11.67 2.78
C HIS A 381 -67.88 10.43 3.36
N ASN A 382 -67.23 10.58 4.55
CA ASN A 382 -67.72 10.32 5.93
C ASN A 382 -67.84 8.80 6.26
N TYR A 383 -67.29 8.21 7.34
CA TYR A 383 -67.28 8.55 8.77
C TYR A 383 -66.12 7.79 9.48
N HIS A 384 -65.34 8.46 10.35
CA HIS A 384 -65.36 8.36 11.83
C HIS A 384 -64.26 7.46 12.43
N ASP A 385 -63.40 8.15 13.15
CA ASP A 385 -62.34 7.68 14.03
C ASP A 385 -62.94 7.13 15.34
N GLN A 386 -62.58 5.90 15.73
CA GLN A 386 -62.68 5.45 17.12
C GLN A 386 -61.49 4.56 17.50
N ILE A 387 -60.62 5.17 18.30
CA ILE A 387 -59.59 4.54 19.11
C ILE A 387 -60.24 3.65 20.18
N VAL A 388 -59.92 2.35 20.17
CA VAL A 388 -59.89 1.52 21.40
C VAL A 388 -58.65 0.64 21.40
N LYS A 389 -57.84 0.79 22.45
CA LYS A 389 -56.69 -0.04 22.82
C LYS A 389 -57.13 -1.47 23.19
N THR A 390 -56.38 -2.51 22.82
CA THR A 390 -55.94 -3.59 23.74
C THR A 390 -55.00 -4.62 23.07
N ASN A 391 -53.76 -4.66 23.57
CA ASN A 391 -52.85 -5.77 23.88
C ASN A 391 -52.80 -7.09 23.06
N LEU A 392 -51.56 -7.38 22.60
CA LEU A 392 -50.80 -8.65 22.60
C LEU A 392 -51.54 -9.96 22.25
N SER A 393 -51.05 -10.70 21.24
CA SER A 393 -49.95 -11.66 21.44
C SER A 393 -49.58 -12.41 20.15
N SER A 394 -48.28 -12.70 20.07
CA SER A 394 -47.54 -13.44 19.06
C SER A 394 -48.00 -14.89 18.89
N ASN A 395 -48.04 -15.38 17.65
CA ASN A 395 -47.48 -16.68 17.29
C ASN A 395 -47.49 -16.88 15.77
N ARG A 396 -46.31 -16.82 15.14
CA ARG A 396 -46.04 -17.49 13.86
C ARG A 396 -44.93 -18.50 14.12
N ASN A 397 -45.33 -19.76 14.22
CA ASN A 397 -44.46 -20.89 13.98
C ASN A 397 -44.78 -21.41 12.58
N GLU A 398 -43.79 -21.31 11.68
CA GLU A 398 -43.68 -22.25 10.58
C GLU A 398 -43.48 -23.67 11.11
N PRO A 399 -43.80 -24.69 10.29
CA PRO A 399 -42.67 -25.44 9.75
C PRO A 399 -42.84 -25.94 8.30
N SER A 400 -41.78 -25.71 7.51
CA SER A 400 -40.97 -26.71 6.78
C SER A 400 -41.64 -27.95 6.16
N THR A 401 -41.33 -28.21 4.89
CA THR A 401 -41.44 -29.55 4.29
C THR A 401 -40.10 -30.05 3.76
N SER A 402 -39.78 -31.30 4.10
CA SER A 402 -38.69 -32.10 3.53
C SER A 402 -39.25 -33.47 3.13
N ASN A 403 -39.16 -33.77 1.83
CA ASN A 403 -38.83 -35.06 1.20
C ASN A 403 -39.55 -36.36 1.63
N LYS A 404 -40.42 -36.89 0.75
CA LYS A 404 -40.27 -38.14 -0.04
C LYS A 404 -41.64 -38.76 -0.40
N SER A 405 -41.83 -39.04 -1.69
CA SER A 405 -42.81 -39.99 -2.26
C SER A 405 -42.50 -41.44 -1.78
N PRO A 406 -43.39 -42.46 -1.87
CA PRO A 406 -44.24 -42.76 -3.04
C PRO A 406 -45.65 -43.40 -2.80
N ILE A 407 -46.51 -43.27 -3.83
CA ILE A 407 -47.50 -44.25 -4.37
C ILE A 407 -48.47 -44.93 -3.36
N ARG A 408 -49.80 -44.73 -3.54
CA ARG A 408 -50.75 -45.73 -4.11
C ARG A 408 -52.20 -45.26 -3.94
N ASN A 409 -52.89 -45.01 -5.06
CA ASN A 409 -54.35 -44.88 -5.11
C ASN A 409 -54.98 -46.27 -5.00
N GLU A 410 -55.72 -46.54 -3.93
CA GLU A 410 -56.80 -47.54 -3.91
C GLU A 410 -58.06 -46.89 -3.32
N LYS A 411 -59.19 -47.16 -4.00
CA LYS A 411 -60.52 -46.61 -3.77
C LYS A 411 -61.25 -47.31 -2.60
N CYS A 412 -62.35 -46.68 -2.20
CA CYS A 412 -63.48 -47.20 -1.38
C CYS A 412 -63.23 -47.07 0.13
N GLU A 413 -64.19 -46.73 0.99
CA GLU A 413 -65.63 -46.45 0.89
C GLU A 413 -66.04 -45.82 2.23
N ASN A 414 -67.23 -45.22 2.25
CA ASN A 414 -67.92 -44.60 3.39
C ASN A 414 -67.68 -45.25 4.78
N SER A 415 -67.22 -44.45 5.75
CA SER A 415 -67.58 -44.61 7.16
C SER A 415 -67.64 -43.22 7.80
N ALA A 416 -68.82 -42.88 8.31
CA ALA A 416 -69.04 -41.72 9.13
C ALA A 416 -68.54 -42.06 10.54
N ASP A 417 -67.35 -41.60 10.88
CA ASP A 417 -66.77 -41.73 12.21
C ASP A 417 -66.27 -40.36 12.68
N ASP A 418 -66.54 -40.06 13.95
CA ASP A 418 -66.26 -38.81 14.66
C ASP A 418 -64.85 -38.25 14.36
N ILE A 419 -64.80 -37.23 13.50
CA ILE A 419 -63.61 -36.42 13.26
C ILE A 419 -63.52 -35.42 14.42
N SER A 420 -62.41 -35.41 15.16
CA SER A 420 -62.25 -34.49 16.29
C SER A 420 -62.32 -33.03 15.82
N ASP A 421 -62.83 -32.13 16.66
CA ASP A 421 -62.97 -30.70 16.35
C ASP A 421 -61.68 -30.09 15.77
N ALA A 422 -60.51 -30.56 16.21
CA ALA A 422 -59.21 -30.12 15.72
C ALA A 422 -58.91 -30.53 14.27
N GLU A 423 -59.39 -31.69 13.80
CA GLU A 423 -59.24 -32.11 12.40
C GLU A 423 -60.23 -31.39 11.49
N GLN A 424 -61.41 -31.03 11.99
CA GLN A 424 -62.37 -30.22 11.26
C GLN A 424 -61.87 -28.77 11.13
N GLU A 425 -61.27 -28.22 12.18
CA GLU A 425 -60.67 -26.88 12.17
C GLU A 425 -59.43 -26.84 11.25
N ALA A 426 -58.59 -27.88 11.26
CA ALA A 426 -57.49 -28.01 10.31
C ALA A 426 -57.97 -28.09 8.85
N ARG A 427 -59.08 -28.80 8.59
CA ARG A 427 -59.68 -28.86 7.23
C ARG A 427 -60.22 -27.52 6.79
N ASN A 428 -60.92 -26.80 7.68
CA ASN A 428 -61.45 -25.46 7.37
C ASN A 428 -60.32 -24.47 7.05
N ILE A 429 -59.20 -24.51 7.81
CA ILE A 429 -58.03 -23.66 7.55
C ILE A 429 -57.40 -24.00 6.20
N ILE A 430 -57.28 -25.29 5.86
CA ILE A 430 -56.76 -25.71 4.56
C ILE A 430 -57.68 -25.24 3.43
N GLU A 431 -58.99 -25.38 3.60
CA GLU A 431 -59.99 -24.97 2.60
C GLU A 431 -59.99 -23.46 2.36
N GLU A 432 -59.88 -22.66 3.43
CA GLU A 432 -59.69 -21.20 3.37
C GLU A 432 -58.38 -20.83 2.67
N CYS A 433 -57.26 -21.48 3.04
CA CYS A 433 -55.98 -21.25 2.36
C CYS A 433 -56.02 -21.62 0.87
N THR A 434 -56.74 -22.68 0.50
CA THR A 434 -56.90 -23.05 -0.91
C THR A 434 -57.78 -22.07 -1.67
N ALA A 435 -58.85 -21.57 -1.05
CA ALA A 435 -59.71 -20.55 -1.64
C ALA A 435 -58.96 -19.24 -1.87
N ASP A 436 -58.14 -18.81 -0.89
CA ASP A 436 -57.28 -17.64 -1.03
C ASP A 436 -56.20 -17.86 -2.10
N TYR A 437 -55.65 -19.06 -2.18
CA TYR A 437 -54.64 -19.40 -3.19
C TYR A 437 -55.20 -19.32 -4.62
N GLU A 438 -56.43 -19.80 -4.83
CA GLU A 438 -57.14 -19.75 -6.10
C GLU A 438 -57.63 -18.32 -6.42
N ALA A 439 -58.18 -17.60 -5.45
CA ALA A 439 -58.67 -16.23 -5.62
C ALA A 439 -57.54 -15.25 -5.99
N CYS A 440 -56.35 -15.45 -5.42
CA CYS A 440 -55.18 -14.61 -5.68
C CYS A 440 -54.36 -15.06 -6.90
N GLY A 441 -54.72 -16.18 -7.55
CA GLY A 441 -54.10 -16.62 -8.81
C GLY A 441 -52.62 -17.00 -8.69
N TYR A 442 -52.20 -17.59 -7.57
CA TYR A 442 -50.79 -17.92 -7.32
C TYR A 442 -50.25 -19.08 -8.17
N SER A 443 -51.13 -19.92 -8.75
CA SER A 443 -50.74 -20.93 -9.74
C SER A 443 -50.76 -20.36 -11.16
N PRO A 444 -49.69 -20.56 -11.96
CA PRO A 444 -49.67 -20.16 -13.36
C PRO A 444 -50.85 -20.77 -14.14
N SER A 445 -51.60 -19.95 -14.87
CA SER A 445 -52.64 -20.43 -15.76
C SER A 445 -52.02 -21.13 -16.97
N TYR A 446 -52.61 -22.25 -17.41
CA TYR A 446 -52.12 -22.96 -18.57
C TYR A 446 -52.43 -22.16 -19.85
N ILE A 447 -51.40 -21.52 -20.40
CA ILE A 447 -51.52 -20.73 -21.64
C ILE A 447 -51.35 -21.68 -22.82
N SER A 448 -52.35 -21.73 -23.71
CA SER A 448 -52.23 -22.50 -24.95
C SER A 448 -51.17 -21.89 -25.88
N PRO A 449 -50.43 -22.68 -26.68
CA PRO A 449 -49.40 -22.17 -27.58
C PRO A 449 -49.90 -21.09 -28.58
N ASN A 450 -51.19 -21.09 -28.90
CA ASN A 450 -51.82 -20.13 -29.80
C ASN A 450 -52.16 -18.79 -29.15
N SER A 451 -52.11 -18.72 -27.81
CA SER A 451 -52.38 -17.51 -27.01
C SER A 451 -51.09 -16.80 -26.59
N LEU A 452 -49.93 -17.26 -27.08
CA LEU A 452 -48.65 -16.62 -26.81
C LEU A 452 -48.46 -15.43 -27.76
N GLU A 453 -48.02 -14.30 -27.21
CA GLU A 453 -47.69 -13.11 -27.98
C GLU A 453 -46.66 -13.45 -29.08
N PRO A 454 -46.85 -12.99 -30.34
CA PRO A 454 -45.91 -13.23 -31.43
C PRO A 454 -44.50 -12.72 -31.07
N GLY A 455 -43.54 -13.64 -30.93
CA GLY A 455 -42.17 -13.34 -30.49
C GLY A 455 -41.79 -13.96 -29.13
N THR A 456 -42.73 -14.61 -28.45
CA THR A 456 -42.45 -15.34 -27.19
C THR A 456 -41.58 -16.57 -27.46
N LEU A 457 -40.38 -16.62 -26.87
CA LEU A 457 -39.44 -17.74 -27.02
C LEU A 457 -39.90 -18.95 -26.19
N VAL A 458 -40.56 -19.90 -26.83
CA VAL A 458 -40.93 -21.18 -26.20
C VAL A 458 -39.70 -22.10 -26.20
N VAL A 459 -39.19 -22.40 -25.01
CA VAL A 459 -38.07 -23.34 -24.85
C VAL A 459 -38.61 -24.77 -24.84
N SER A 460 -38.06 -25.61 -25.70
CA SER A 460 -38.41 -27.04 -25.72
C SER A 460 -37.99 -27.71 -24.42
N VAL A 461 -38.81 -28.67 -23.96
CA VAL A 461 -38.53 -29.50 -22.77
C VAL A 461 -37.16 -30.17 -22.86
N LEU A 462 -36.70 -30.53 -24.07
CA LEU A 462 -35.37 -31.11 -24.27
C LEU A 462 -34.24 -30.11 -24.03
N ASP A 463 -34.42 -28.86 -24.46
CA ASP A 463 -33.40 -27.82 -24.30
C ASP A 463 -33.37 -27.27 -22.87
N ASP A 464 -34.53 -27.23 -22.21
CA ASP A 464 -34.61 -26.90 -20.78
C ASP A 464 -33.93 -27.97 -19.93
N ASN A 465 -34.13 -29.26 -20.25
CA ASN A 465 -33.40 -30.36 -19.59
C ASN A 465 -31.88 -30.29 -19.82
N LYS A 466 -31.41 -29.91 -21.01
CA LYS A 466 -29.97 -29.68 -21.27
C LYS A 466 -29.44 -28.52 -20.43
N ARG A 467 -30.20 -27.44 -20.30
CA ARG A 467 -29.84 -26.28 -19.47
C ARG A 467 -29.78 -26.64 -17.99
N LEU A 468 -30.73 -27.44 -17.51
CA LEU A 468 -30.80 -27.89 -16.12
C LEU A 468 -29.70 -28.89 -15.79
N THR A 469 -29.39 -29.83 -16.70
CA THR A 469 -28.24 -30.73 -16.55
C THR A 469 -26.91 -29.97 -16.57
N PHE A 470 -26.76 -28.96 -17.43
CA PHE A 470 -25.61 -28.05 -17.44
C PHE A 470 -25.44 -27.32 -16.10
N ALA A 471 -26.51 -26.75 -15.55
CA ALA A 471 -26.48 -26.06 -14.25
C ALA A 471 -26.14 -27.01 -13.09
N ARG A 472 -26.68 -28.24 -13.09
CA ARG A 472 -26.33 -29.26 -12.09
C ARG A 472 -24.85 -29.65 -12.14
N LEU A 473 -24.28 -29.78 -13.34
CA LEU A 473 -22.86 -30.08 -13.53
C LEU A 473 -21.96 -28.97 -12.98
N GLN A 474 -22.41 -27.72 -13.06
CA GLN A 474 -21.70 -26.54 -12.53
C GLN A 474 -21.60 -26.54 -11.00
N VAL A 475 -22.66 -26.99 -10.31
CA VAL A 475 -22.75 -27.01 -8.84
C VAL A 475 -22.04 -28.24 -8.23
N GLN A 476 -21.98 -29.37 -8.95
CA GLN A 476 -21.42 -30.63 -8.44
C GLN A 476 -19.89 -30.67 -8.28
N GLY A 477 -19.16 -29.61 -8.61
CA GLY A 477 -17.79 -29.42 -8.12
C GLY A 477 -16.77 -30.48 -8.55
N THR A 478 -16.92 -31.08 -9.73
CA THR A 478 -15.77 -31.71 -10.39
C THR A 478 -14.86 -30.58 -10.84
N GLY A 479 -13.73 -30.42 -10.14
CA GLY A 479 -12.75 -29.33 -10.29
C GLY A 479 -12.04 -29.21 -11.64
N THR A 480 -12.71 -29.52 -12.75
CA THR A 480 -12.41 -28.88 -14.01
C THR A 480 -13.09 -27.53 -13.94
N ARG A 481 -12.30 -26.49 -13.63
CA ARG A 481 -12.63 -25.13 -14.05
C ARG A 481 -13.00 -25.25 -15.53
N ILE A 482 -14.29 -25.26 -15.84
CA ILE A 482 -14.74 -24.89 -17.16
C ILE A 482 -14.37 -23.42 -17.18
N GLU A 483 -13.15 -23.15 -17.66
CA GLU A 483 -12.86 -21.90 -18.34
C GLU A 483 -14.15 -21.59 -19.09
N ASN A 484 -14.80 -20.44 -18.77
CA ASN A 484 -15.62 -19.75 -19.77
C ASN A 484 -14.94 -20.07 -21.08
N VAL A 485 -15.62 -20.74 -22.00
CA VAL A 485 -15.05 -21.14 -23.28
C VAL A 485 -14.21 -19.97 -23.75
N MET A 486 -12.91 -19.99 -23.44
CA MET A 486 -11.91 -19.13 -24.03
C MET A 486 -11.91 -19.84 -25.34
N ALA A 487 -12.79 -19.36 -26.23
CA ALA A 487 -13.09 -20.03 -27.47
C ALA A 487 -11.74 -20.41 -28.08
N ALA A 488 -11.68 -21.50 -28.83
CA ALA A 488 -10.47 -21.76 -29.62
C ALA A 488 -10.01 -20.47 -30.36
N GLU A 489 -10.97 -19.59 -30.69
CA GLU A 489 -10.82 -18.20 -31.15
C GLU A 489 -10.17 -17.21 -30.17
N GLU A 490 -10.44 -17.26 -28.86
CA GLU A 490 -9.83 -16.40 -27.84
C GLU A 490 -8.39 -16.80 -27.51
N ILE A 491 -8.12 -18.10 -27.46
CA ILE A 491 -6.75 -18.61 -27.34
C ILE A 491 -5.98 -18.33 -28.64
N ALA A 492 -6.61 -18.49 -29.81
CA ALA A 492 -6.03 -18.10 -31.09
C ALA A 492 -5.81 -16.59 -31.19
N LEU A 493 -6.74 -15.77 -30.69
CA LEU A 493 -6.63 -14.31 -30.60
C LEU A 493 -5.43 -13.91 -29.77
N GLN A 494 -5.28 -14.46 -28.56
CA GLN A 494 -4.18 -14.14 -27.68
C GLN A 494 -2.84 -14.67 -28.23
N LYS A 495 -2.85 -15.77 -28.97
CA LYS A 495 -1.69 -16.36 -29.65
C LYS A 495 -1.26 -15.53 -30.87
N GLU A 496 -2.20 -15.06 -31.69
CA GLU A 496 -1.91 -14.16 -32.81
C GLU A 496 -1.52 -12.76 -32.30
N ALA A 497 -2.13 -12.31 -31.19
CA ALA A 497 -1.75 -11.10 -30.45
C ALA A 497 -0.35 -11.19 -29.84
N ARG A 498 0.15 -12.38 -29.48
CA ARG A 498 1.54 -12.57 -29.04
C ARG A 498 2.53 -12.75 -30.19
N LYS A 499 2.05 -13.08 -31.38
CA LYS A 499 2.88 -13.29 -32.56
C LYS A 499 3.42 -11.95 -33.08
N GLY A 500 4.73 -11.87 -33.25
CA GLY A 500 5.40 -10.68 -33.79
C GLY A 500 5.43 -9.47 -32.86
N MET A 501 5.35 -9.64 -31.54
CA MET A 501 5.65 -8.55 -30.59
C MET A 501 7.17 -8.33 -30.56
N THR A 502 7.62 -7.22 -31.13
CA THR A 502 9.03 -6.79 -31.05
C THR A 502 9.22 -5.91 -29.81
N ASN A 503 10.46 -5.74 -29.34
CA ASN A 503 10.77 -4.95 -28.13
C ASN A 503 10.37 -3.44 -28.23
N GLU A 504 9.96 -2.97 -29.41
CA GLU A 504 9.56 -1.59 -29.70
C GLU A 504 8.03 -1.41 -29.71
N GLU A 505 7.26 -2.49 -29.56
CA GLU A 505 5.80 -2.48 -29.54
C GLU A 505 5.28 -2.81 -28.14
N ALA A 506 4.51 -1.88 -27.57
CA ALA A 506 3.83 -2.06 -26.30
C ALA A 506 2.33 -2.26 -26.51
N GLU A 507 1.68 -2.97 -25.60
CA GLU A 507 0.21 -3.10 -25.59
C GLU A 507 -0.44 -1.77 -25.23
N PHE A 508 -1.53 -1.42 -25.92
CA PHE A 508 -2.24 -0.16 -25.74
C PHE A 508 -3.75 -0.41 -25.60
N SER A 509 -4.31 -0.12 -24.43
CA SER A 509 -5.71 -0.45 -24.11
C SER A 509 -6.50 0.72 -23.50
N VAL A 510 -6.04 1.96 -23.68
CA VAL A 510 -6.69 3.15 -23.11
C VAL A 510 -7.82 3.62 -24.03
N GLU A 511 -9.06 3.23 -23.71
CA GLU A 511 -10.27 3.75 -24.37
C GLU A 511 -10.58 5.19 -23.93
N SER A 512 -11.13 5.99 -24.83
CA SER A 512 -11.76 7.27 -24.50
C SER A 512 -13.25 7.05 -24.26
N GLU A 513 -13.79 7.63 -23.20
CA GLU A 513 -15.23 7.64 -22.95
C GLU A 513 -15.95 8.39 -24.07
N LEU A 514 -16.92 7.72 -24.70
CA LEU A 514 -17.85 8.33 -25.64
C LEU A 514 -19.16 8.58 -24.90
N ASP A 515 -19.84 9.68 -25.25
CA ASP A 515 -21.19 9.95 -24.75
C ASP A 515 -22.11 8.76 -25.03
N HIS A 516 -22.96 8.41 -24.07
CA HIS A 516 -23.90 7.31 -24.20
C HIS A 516 -24.85 7.56 -25.37
N GLN A 517 -24.67 6.80 -26.45
CA GLN A 517 -25.52 6.87 -27.63
C GLN A 517 -26.68 5.88 -27.50
N VAL A 518 -27.91 6.39 -27.56
CA VAL A 518 -29.10 5.54 -27.66
C VAL A 518 -29.19 5.02 -29.08
N TYR A 519 -28.90 3.73 -29.26
CA TYR A 519 -28.96 3.09 -30.57
C TYR A 519 -30.39 2.66 -30.89
N LEU A 520 -30.98 3.15 -31.99
CA LEU A 520 -32.33 2.77 -32.45
C LEU A 520 -32.52 1.25 -32.69
N TRP A 521 -31.43 0.49 -32.76
CA TRP A 521 -31.43 -0.96 -32.94
C TRP A 521 -31.29 -1.76 -31.64
N SER A 522 -31.09 -1.10 -30.48
CA SER A 522 -30.90 -1.77 -29.18
C SER A 522 -32.06 -2.68 -28.80
N ASP A 523 -33.27 -2.37 -29.28
CA ASP A 523 -34.48 -3.16 -29.04
C ASP A 523 -34.47 -4.50 -29.79
N LYS A 524 -33.72 -4.57 -30.90
CA LYS A 524 -33.64 -5.77 -31.76
C LYS A 524 -32.39 -6.60 -31.46
N TYR A 525 -31.28 -5.95 -31.12
CA TYR A 525 -30.01 -6.62 -30.85
C TYR A 525 -29.38 -6.05 -29.58
N ARG A 526 -28.92 -6.93 -28.69
CA ARG A 526 -28.21 -6.54 -27.49
C ARG A 526 -26.90 -5.84 -27.86
N PRO A 527 -26.70 -4.55 -27.52
CA PRO A 527 -25.45 -3.83 -27.77
C PRO A 527 -24.25 -4.50 -27.11
N ARG A 528 -23.11 -4.52 -27.80
CA ARG A 528 -21.85 -5.13 -27.33
C ARG A 528 -20.65 -4.30 -27.76
N LYS A 529 -19.62 -4.21 -26.93
CA LYS A 529 -18.33 -3.67 -27.35
C LYS A 529 -17.54 -4.68 -28.17
N PRO A 530 -16.89 -4.28 -29.28
CA PRO A 530 -16.01 -5.16 -30.03
C PRO A 530 -14.73 -5.49 -29.26
N ARG A 531 -14.18 -6.68 -29.50
CA ARG A 531 -12.89 -7.07 -28.92
C ARG A 531 -11.77 -6.43 -29.73
N TYR A 532 -10.67 -6.03 -29.11
CA TYR A 532 -9.54 -5.47 -29.84
C TYR A 532 -8.20 -5.87 -29.22
N PHE A 533 -7.15 -5.76 -30.03
CA PHE A 533 -5.77 -5.91 -29.61
C PHE A 533 -4.93 -4.84 -30.30
N ASN A 534 -4.68 -3.75 -29.56
CA ASN A 534 -3.97 -2.60 -30.10
C ASN A 534 -2.54 -2.56 -29.55
N ARG A 535 -1.61 -2.14 -30.40
CA ARG A 535 -0.22 -1.91 -30.04
C ARG A 535 0.18 -0.48 -30.35
N VAL A 536 0.96 0.10 -29.45
CA VAL A 536 1.63 1.39 -29.67
C VAL A 536 3.10 1.14 -30.02
N HIS A 537 3.54 1.70 -31.14
CA HIS A 537 4.93 1.63 -31.55
C HIS A 537 5.67 2.81 -30.94
N THR A 538 6.57 2.53 -30.00
CA THR A 538 7.36 3.55 -29.30
C THR A 538 8.82 3.40 -29.67
N GLY A 539 9.50 4.52 -29.94
CA GLY A 539 10.89 4.46 -30.35
C GLY A 539 11.61 5.77 -30.11
N PHE A 540 12.92 5.71 -30.26
CA PHE A 540 13.80 6.86 -30.12
C PHE A 540 13.86 7.65 -31.44
N GLU A 541 13.81 8.97 -31.34
CA GLU A 541 14.06 9.86 -32.48
C GLU A 541 15.43 10.52 -32.34
N TRP A 542 16.41 10.04 -33.10
CA TRP A 542 17.76 10.61 -33.11
C TRP A 542 17.84 11.84 -34.01
N ASN A 543 17.17 12.93 -33.61
CA ASN A 543 17.32 14.22 -34.27
C ASN A 543 18.65 14.89 -33.88
N LYS A 544 19.06 15.96 -34.58
CA LYS A 544 20.34 16.64 -34.34
C LYS A 544 20.49 17.18 -32.90
N TYR A 545 19.38 17.50 -32.24
CA TYR A 545 19.35 17.94 -30.85
C TYR A 545 19.51 16.77 -29.86
N ASN A 546 18.84 15.65 -30.10
CA ASN A 546 18.92 14.46 -29.27
C ASN A 546 20.31 13.83 -29.38
N GLN A 547 20.94 13.89 -30.56
CA GLN A 547 22.33 13.46 -30.76
C GLN A 547 23.35 14.28 -29.95
N THR A 548 23.02 15.48 -29.46
CA THR A 548 23.96 16.29 -28.65
C THR A 548 23.74 16.14 -27.14
N HIS A 549 22.62 15.58 -26.72
CA HIS A 549 22.21 15.49 -25.30
C HIS A 549 22.06 14.06 -24.78
N TYR A 550 21.98 13.08 -25.68
CA TYR A 550 21.76 11.69 -25.37
C TYR A 550 22.77 10.82 -26.13
N ASP A 551 23.17 9.72 -25.51
CA ASP A 551 24.13 8.76 -26.05
C ASP A 551 23.52 7.34 -26.03
N MET A 552 24.22 6.33 -26.54
CA MET A 552 23.70 4.96 -26.58
C MET A 552 23.40 4.41 -25.17
N ASP A 553 24.18 4.81 -24.17
CA ASP A 553 24.03 4.37 -22.77
C ASP A 553 22.97 5.19 -22.00
N ASN A 554 22.59 6.37 -22.53
CA ASN A 554 21.52 7.21 -22.01
C ASN A 554 20.66 7.72 -23.17
N PRO A 555 19.80 6.86 -23.76
CA PRO A 555 19.04 7.20 -24.95
C PRO A 555 17.96 8.26 -24.64
N PRO A 556 17.51 9.02 -25.65
CA PRO A 556 16.45 10.01 -25.48
C PRO A 556 15.15 9.36 -25.01
N PRO A 557 14.20 10.13 -24.43
CA PRO A 557 12.88 9.59 -24.10
C PRO A 557 12.20 8.99 -25.33
N LYS A 558 11.55 7.82 -25.16
CA LYS A 558 10.78 7.17 -26.23
C LYS A 558 9.57 8.03 -26.58
N ILE A 559 9.35 8.25 -27.88
CA ILE A 559 8.16 8.92 -28.40
C ILE A 559 7.29 7.94 -29.16
N VAL A 560 5.99 8.24 -29.25
CA VAL A 560 5.06 7.45 -30.06
C VAL A 560 5.33 7.69 -31.53
N GLN A 561 5.67 6.63 -32.26
CA GLN A 561 5.98 6.68 -33.69
C GLN A 561 4.83 6.19 -34.56
N GLY A 562 3.88 5.45 -34.00
CA GLY A 562 2.73 4.92 -34.73
C GLY A 562 1.83 4.05 -33.86
N TYR A 563 0.71 3.64 -34.42
CA TYR A 563 -0.27 2.77 -33.77
C TYR A 563 -0.66 1.62 -34.70
N LYS A 564 -0.98 0.48 -34.09
CA LYS A 564 -1.53 -0.70 -34.76
C LYS A 564 -2.80 -1.12 -34.04
N PHE A 565 -3.95 -0.81 -34.64
CA PHE A 565 -5.26 -1.22 -34.16
C PHE A 565 -5.68 -2.52 -34.86
N ASN A 566 -6.13 -3.50 -34.08
CA ASN A 566 -6.75 -4.72 -34.58
C ASN A 566 -8.05 -4.93 -33.82
N ILE A 567 -9.18 -4.68 -34.47
CA ILE A 567 -10.50 -4.72 -33.84
C ILE A 567 -11.30 -5.86 -34.47
N PHE A 568 -11.95 -6.66 -33.64
CA PHE A 568 -12.59 -7.91 -33.98
C PHE A 568 -14.11 -7.74 -33.91
N TYR A 569 -14.76 -8.05 -35.04
CA TYR A 569 -16.20 -7.95 -35.25
C TYR A 569 -16.79 -9.31 -35.72
N PRO A 570 -16.63 -10.42 -34.97
CA PRO A 570 -17.09 -11.75 -35.38
C PRO A 570 -18.60 -11.83 -35.66
N ASP A 571 -19.40 -11.11 -34.87
CA ASP A 571 -20.87 -11.18 -34.90
C ASP A 571 -21.50 -10.04 -35.73
N LEU A 572 -20.76 -9.44 -36.66
CA LEU A 572 -21.28 -8.33 -37.45
C LEU A 572 -22.41 -8.82 -38.35
N ILE A 573 -23.62 -8.28 -38.14
CA ILE A 573 -24.84 -8.72 -38.87
C ILE A 573 -24.67 -8.48 -40.36
N ASN A 574 -24.26 -7.26 -40.72
CA ASN A 574 -24.04 -6.86 -42.11
C ASN A 574 -22.56 -6.98 -42.46
N LYS A 575 -22.11 -8.19 -42.83
CA LYS A 575 -20.72 -8.43 -43.27
C LYS A 575 -20.30 -7.63 -44.52
N GLY A 576 -21.26 -7.10 -45.28
CA GLY A 576 -21.02 -6.20 -46.40
C GLY A 576 -20.78 -4.74 -45.99
N SER A 577 -21.15 -4.35 -44.77
CA SER A 577 -20.86 -3.02 -44.22
C SER A 577 -19.48 -3.05 -43.59
N THR A 578 -18.53 -2.31 -44.15
CA THR A 578 -17.17 -2.25 -43.61
C THR A 578 -17.09 -1.28 -42.44
N PRO A 579 -16.37 -1.62 -41.36
CA PRO A 579 -16.10 -0.68 -40.28
C PRO A 579 -15.36 0.56 -40.78
N GLN A 580 -15.77 1.72 -40.28
CA GLN A 580 -15.22 3.04 -40.60
C GLN A 580 -14.55 3.64 -39.38
N TYR A 581 -13.62 4.57 -39.60
CA TYR A 581 -12.98 5.31 -38.52
C TYR A 581 -13.10 6.81 -38.76
N PHE A 582 -13.16 7.57 -37.67
CA PHE A 582 -13.26 9.02 -37.66
C PHE A 582 -12.19 9.59 -36.73
N LEU A 583 -11.47 10.61 -37.18
CA LEU A 583 -10.47 11.30 -36.39
C LEU A 583 -10.99 12.68 -36.02
N THR A 584 -11.12 12.95 -34.72
CA THR A 584 -11.57 14.24 -34.19
C THR A 584 -10.50 14.80 -33.26
N ALA A 585 -10.01 16.02 -33.53
CA ALA A 585 -9.06 16.67 -32.64
C ALA A 585 -9.71 16.94 -31.27
N CYS A 586 -8.98 16.71 -30.18
CA CYS A 586 -9.51 16.96 -28.84
C CYS A 586 -9.59 18.46 -28.58
N GLY A 587 -10.74 18.94 -28.06
CA GLY A 587 -10.94 20.36 -27.74
C GLY A 587 -10.03 20.85 -26.61
N ASP A 588 -9.73 19.98 -25.64
CA ASP A 588 -8.93 20.33 -24.46
C ASP A 588 -7.43 20.44 -24.77
N ASN A 589 -6.92 19.61 -25.71
CA ASN A 589 -5.50 19.54 -26.04
C ASN A 589 -5.29 19.27 -27.54
N PRO A 590 -4.71 20.22 -28.31
CA PRO A 590 -4.52 20.07 -29.76
C PRO A 590 -3.46 19.02 -30.13
N GLU A 591 -2.60 18.62 -29.19
CA GLU A 591 -1.59 17.57 -29.38
C GLU A 591 -2.18 16.15 -29.43
N PHE A 592 -3.44 15.99 -29.03
CA PHE A 592 -4.14 14.70 -29.03
C PHE A 592 -5.40 14.74 -29.88
N ALA A 593 -5.75 13.59 -30.45
CA ALA A 593 -6.97 13.38 -31.21
C ALA A 593 -7.65 12.09 -30.75
N VAL A 594 -8.97 12.06 -30.89
CA VAL A 594 -9.80 10.90 -30.59
C VAL A 594 -10.07 10.17 -31.91
N LEU A 595 -9.64 8.92 -31.98
CA LEU A 595 -9.88 8.02 -33.09
C LEU A 595 -11.06 7.12 -32.76
N ARG A 596 -12.22 7.36 -33.37
CA ARG A 596 -13.47 6.61 -33.19
C ARG A 596 -13.65 5.57 -34.29
N PHE A 597 -14.00 4.34 -33.93
CA PHE A 597 -14.33 3.25 -34.85
C PHE A 597 -15.83 2.94 -34.78
N HIS A 598 -16.44 2.81 -35.96
CA HIS A 598 -17.87 2.55 -36.15
C HIS A 598 -18.05 1.34 -37.07
N ALA A 599 -18.75 0.31 -36.64
CA ALA A 599 -18.99 -0.91 -37.45
C ALA A 599 -20.46 -1.17 -37.77
N GLY A 600 -21.37 -0.71 -36.92
CA GLY A 600 -22.81 -0.99 -36.99
C GLY A 600 -23.27 -2.14 -36.08
N PRO A 601 -24.57 -2.49 -36.10
CA PRO A 601 -25.16 -3.45 -35.17
C PRO A 601 -24.51 -4.85 -35.24
N PRO A 602 -24.28 -5.54 -34.09
CA PRO A 602 -24.67 -5.19 -32.72
C PRO A 602 -23.56 -4.44 -31.95
N TYR A 603 -22.54 -3.90 -32.65
CA TYR A 603 -21.37 -3.34 -32.01
C TYR A 603 -21.53 -1.86 -31.70
N GLU A 604 -21.16 -1.49 -30.48
CA GLU A 604 -21.02 -0.10 -30.05
C GLU A 604 -19.76 0.53 -30.64
N ASP A 605 -19.79 1.85 -30.79
CA ASP A 605 -18.62 2.60 -31.24
C ASP A 605 -17.56 2.62 -30.14
N ILE A 606 -16.30 2.45 -30.53
CA ILE A 606 -15.16 2.53 -29.61
C ILE A 606 -14.24 3.66 -30.03
N ALA A 607 -13.63 4.34 -29.07
CA ALA A 607 -12.70 5.42 -29.35
C ALA A 607 -11.42 5.33 -28.53
N PHE A 608 -10.33 5.82 -29.12
CA PHE A 608 -9.02 5.84 -28.48
C PHE A 608 -8.39 7.22 -28.57
N LYS A 609 -7.75 7.66 -27.49
CA LYS A 609 -6.94 8.88 -27.47
C LYS A 609 -5.58 8.59 -28.08
N ILE A 610 -5.26 9.25 -29.19
CA ILE A 610 -3.99 9.12 -29.90
C ILE A 610 -3.30 10.47 -30.07
N VAL A 611 -2.01 10.44 -30.40
CA VAL A 611 -1.25 11.66 -30.71
C VAL A 611 -1.71 12.22 -32.06
N ASN A 612 -1.99 13.52 -32.10
CA ASN A 612 -2.43 14.23 -33.29
C ASN A 612 -1.23 14.69 -34.14
N ARG A 613 -0.70 13.78 -34.97
CA ARG A 613 0.36 14.04 -35.95
C ARG A 613 -0.04 13.50 -37.32
N GLU A 614 0.54 14.05 -38.39
CA GLU A 614 0.25 13.57 -39.74
C GLU A 614 0.65 12.10 -39.95
N TRP A 615 -0.26 11.32 -40.53
CA TRP A 615 -0.04 9.91 -40.81
C TRP A 615 0.71 9.70 -42.13
N GLU A 616 1.53 8.67 -42.17
CA GLU A 616 2.19 8.21 -43.36
C GLU A 616 1.37 7.12 -44.06
N TYR A 617 0.68 7.49 -45.15
CA TYR A 617 -0.20 6.59 -45.92
C TYR A 617 0.52 5.64 -46.89
N SER A 618 1.85 5.50 -46.77
CA SER A 618 2.62 4.65 -47.68
C SER A 618 2.58 3.18 -47.24
N TYR A 619 2.06 2.29 -48.10
CA TYR A 619 2.08 0.85 -47.87
C TYR A 619 3.50 0.29 -47.64
N LYS A 620 4.51 0.87 -48.30
CA LYS A 620 5.94 0.49 -48.13
C LYS A 620 6.47 0.77 -46.73
N ARG A 621 5.81 1.67 -45.98
CA ARG A 621 6.19 2.06 -44.62
C ARG A 621 5.18 1.54 -43.58
N GLY A 622 4.43 0.50 -43.94
CA GLY A 622 3.60 -0.25 -43.01
C GLY A 622 2.20 0.33 -42.78
N PHE A 623 1.74 1.28 -43.62
CA PHE A 623 0.33 1.67 -43.60
C PHE A 623 -0.55 0.50 -44.04
N ARG A 624 -1.60 0.21 -43.27
CA ARG A 624 -2.58 -0.83 -43.56
C ARG A 624 -3.95 -0.38 -43.06
N CYS A 625 -4.97 -0.45 -43.90
CA CYS A 625 -6.35 -0.20 -43.54
C CYS A 625 -7.21 -1.23 -44.29
N GLN A 626 -7.53 -2.35 -43.65
CA GLN A 626 -8.25 -3.45 -44.30
C GLN A 626 -9.19 -4.16 -43.30
N PHE A 627 -10.33 -4.63 -43.80
CA PHE A 627 -11.26 -5.48 -43.05
C PHE A 627 -11.25 -6.88 -43.67
N HIS A 628 -10.76 -7.88 -42.95
CA HIS A 628 -10.68 -9.26 -43.42
C HIS A 628 -10.86 -10.24 -42.27
N ASN A 629 -11.56 -11.36 -42.50
CA ASN A 629 -11.85 -12.39 -41.50
C ASN A 629 -12.48 -11.84 -40.21
N ASN A 630 -13.39 -10.88 -40.33
CA ASN A 630 -14.01 -10.18 -39.20
C ASN A 630 -13.01 -9.37 -38.35
N ILE A 631 -11.81 -9.07 -38.87
CA ILE A 631 -10.79 -8.26 -38.21
C ILE A 631 -10.58 -6.99 -39.01
N PHE A 632 -10.80 -5.85 -38.36
CA PHE A 632 -10.46 -4.54 -38.86
C PHE A 632 -9.03 -4.18 -38.43
N GLN A 633 -8.12 -4.09 -39.40
CA GLN A 633 -6.72 -3.76 -39.19
C GLN A 633 -6.44 -2.33 -39.66
N LEU A 634 -6.10 -1.45 -38.73
CA LEU A 634 -5.65 -0.09 -39.00
C LEU A 634 -4.26 0.14 -38.41
N TRP A 635 -3.23 0.11 -39.26
CA TRP A 635 -1.84 0.31 -38.88
C TRP A 635 -1.31 1.55 -39.59
N PHE A 636 -0.67 2.43 -38.83
CA PHE A 636 -0.05 3.63 -39.39
C PHE A 636 1.13 4.07 -38.54
N HIS A 637 2.08 4.73 -39.19
CA HIS A 637 3.16 5.46 -38.55
C HIS A 637 2.98 6.95 -38.82
N PHE A 638 3.53 7.78 -37.94
CA PHE A 638 3.58 9.22 -38.15
C PHE A 638 4.66 9.58 -39.17
N LYS A 639 4.39 10.60 -39.99
CA LYS A 639 5.38 11.13 -40.92
C LYS A 639 6.57 11.67 -40.14
N ARG A 640 7.78 11.26 -40.55
CA ARG A 640 9.04 11.82 -40.05
C ARG A 640 9.47 12.98 -40.92
N TYR A 641 9.45 14.19 -40.38
CA TYR A 641 9.99 15.36 -41.07
C TYR A 641 11.51 15.38 -40.90
N ARG A 642 12.25 15.21 -42.00
CA ARG A 642 13.69 15.43 -42.00
C ARG A 642 13.93 16.93 -42.09
N TYR A 643 14.42 17.52 -41.02
CA TYR A 643 14.90 18.89 -41.05
C TYR A 643 16.12 18.97 -41.97
N ARG A 644 15.94 19.55 -43.16
CA ARG A 644 17.02 19.94 -44.06
C ARG A 644 17.35 21.39 -43.73
N ARG A 645 18.60 21.63 -43.35
CA ARG A 645 19.11 22.95 -42.98
C ARG A 645 19.70 23.65 -44.19
#